data_AF-A0A2G5SUD2-F1
#
_entry.id   AF-A0A2G5SUD2-F1
#
_cell.length_a   1.000
_cell.length_b   1.000
_cell.length_c   1.000
_cell.angle_alpha   90.00
_cell.angle_beta   90.00
_cell.angle_gamma   90.00
#
_symmetry.space_group_name_H-M   'P 1'
#
loop_
_entity.id
_entity.type
_entity.pdbx_description
1 polymer ?
#
loop_
_entity_poly.entity_id
_entity_poly.type
_entity_poly.pdbx_seq_one_letter_code
_entity_poly.pdbx_strand_id
1 'polypeptide(L)'
;MGFYKEGVVTACGEQPVDWKLELNKRILISNRSLLPDNLKYDSNVPFFFIDEAHHKAFVNYADVTKKEMPENYLMDYESYSETTSLVRHPLRFFPAKDADGNFVPYFLESEVKIMFRRIALSKETGTSPLRYTEYKDEEDPPEVLGIYNLDSLKQLCKYVDVDVIKIMFIPDLVMKQTAQHAISDPYTPVTTLGFHGEVAMNDEQAVIYICIRVLCGINWKVVSSSEHFEAFRLRFLYSLESYTKGDMTSLKTMNYVNRNIEHLLEHKLFEEHPRTSDRGFLYDEYKFDDTIPGAEHKRKSAELEVPYLSQNEDILPIWQARIYIISAYITQFCQHSLCKKICMYDELHFLEDGLLSKVPEEAREKQAKFMSIVRNIWSPTKSKTLRVVRESLASSCNQNEHVCNNCNHNKSISEEFEEAAVENLIEIKTEPELTTPVDRQAKQEDPTPAPRLFSTVFTPRTFSKKSAQISISTENASFHYEKDIPLISKDILTPEIRRFHKRDIEMPMAVFSTLKKQEKIKIDFVKNEYTRNMKKLKEHAEAVEADKKVRPLRDDDLHEYNKSVAKYMSILDSNTNRMIRTHDDSELLRIPAVPKLSANLLNTLNSRTPAVEMIEKIDFKKLCCVCYGLIRDRFTRCSRCSRKVHTTCGSHWAELKINCGWCRTNQETKN
;
A
#
# COMPACT_ATOMS: atom_id res chain seq x y z
N MET A 1 -21.76 -15.97 -4.95
CA MET A 1 -20.37 -16.49 -4.91
C MET A 1 -20.12 -17.71 -5.83
N GLY A 2 -20.99 -18.04 -6.79
CA GLY A 2 -20.82 -19.25 -7.63
C GLY A 2 -19.98 -19.09 -8.91
N PHE A 3 -18.91 -18.30 -8.91
CA PHE A 3 -18.08 -18.08 -10.11
C PHE A 3 -16.89 -19.03 -10.26
N TYR A 4 -16.60 -19.83 -9.24
CA TYR A 4 -15.57 -20.87 -9.28
C TYR A 4 -16.23 -22.23 -9.11
N LYS A 5 -16.30 -23.02 -10.19
CA LYS A 5 -16.14 -24.46 -10.00
C LYS A 5 -14.68 -24.66 -9.63
N GLU A 6 -14.40 -25.51 -8.64
CA GLU A 6 -13.06 -25.89 -8.20
C GLU A 6 -12.23 -26.41 -9.39
N GLY A 7 -11.62 -25.49 -10.14
CA GLY A 7 -10.54 -25.79 -11.04
C GLY A 7 -9.31 -26.03 -10.19
N VAL A 8 -8.64 -27.16 -10.40
CA VAL A 8 -7.36 -27.45 -9.75
C VAL A 8 -6.33 -26.48 -10.36
N VAL A 9 -6.00 -25.44 -9.60
CA VAL A 9 -4.92 -24.49 -9.94
C VAL A 9 -3.63 -25.09 -9.42
N THR A 10 -2.93 -25.83 -10.27
CA THR A 10 -1.56 -26.32 -10.04
C THR A 10 -0.58 -25.37 -10.72
N ALA A 11 0.33 -24.82 -9.93
CA ALA A 11 1.50 -24.09 -10.41
C ALA A 11 2.72 -25.01 -10.29
N CYS A 12 3.53 -25.11 -11.33
CA CYS A 12 4.82 -25.81 -11.29
C CYS A 12 5.95 -24.78 -11.41
N GLY A 13 6.94 -24.81 -10.50
CA GLY A 13 8.14 -23.95 -10.51
C GLY A 13 8.33 -23.14 -9.22
N GLU A 14 9.59 -22.94 -8.81
CA GLU A 14 9.95 -22.18 -7.59
C GLU A 14 10.00 -20.67 -7.83
N GLN A 15 10.06 -20.22 -9.08
CA GLN A 15 10.19 -18.80 -9.42
C GLN A 15 9.08 -18.37 -10.37
N PRO A 16 8.61 -17.10 -10.30
CA PRO A 16 7.56 -16.56 -11.18
C PRO A 16 7.80 -16.78 -12.67
N VAL A 17 9.08 -16.85 -13.03
CA VAL A 17 9.56 -17.03 -14.39
C VAL A 17 9.36 -18.44 -14.95
N ASP A 18 9.09 -19.44 -14.11
CA ASP A 18 8.93 -20.85 -14.51
C ASP A 18 7.50 -21.34 -14.44
N TRP A 19 6.56 -20.47 -14.04
CA TRP A 19 5.22 -20.92 -13.75
C TRP A 19 4.44 -21.37 -14.96
N LYS A 20 3.80 -22.53 -14.76
CA LYS A 20 2.72 -23.06 -15.58
C LYS A 20 1.49 -23.24 -14.72
N LEU A 21 0.37 -22.65 -15.13
CA LEU A 21 -0.91 -22.69 -14.46
C LEU A 21 -1.88 -23.53 -15.30
N GLU A 22 -2.40 -24.61 -14.73
CA GLU A 22 -3.52 -25.32 -15.34
C GLU A 22 -4.86 -24.71 -14.87
N LEU A 23 -5.69 -24.26 -15.81
CA LEU A 23 -7.02 -23.73 -15.54
C LEU A 23 -8.02 -24.25 -16.58
N ASN A 24 -8.99 -25.05 -16.14
CA ASN A 24 -10.02 -25.64 -17.02
C ASN A 24 -9.41 -26.38 -18.24
N LYS A 25 -8.39 -27.23 -18.01
CA LYS A 25 -7.62 -27.97 -19.04
C LYS A 25 -6.81 -27.08 -20.00
N ARG A 26 -6.69 -25.79 -19.73
CA ARG A 26 -5.75 -24.90 -20.43
C ARG A 26 -4.50 -24.75 -19.59
N ILE A 27 -3.35 -24.74 -20.26
CA ILE A 27 -2.07 -24.46 -19.61
C ILE A 27 -1.72 -23.02 -19.95
N LEU A 28 -1.58 -22.18 -18.93
CA LEU A 28 -1.09 -20.82 -19.05
C LEU A 28 0.35 -20.79 -18.57
N ILE A 29 1.25 -20.12 -19.29
CA ILE A 29 2.67 -20.00 -18.95
C ILE A 29 3.06 -18.53 -18.82
N SER A 30 4.03 -18.22 -17.97
CA SER A 30 4.58 -16.86 -17.91
C SER A 30 5.29 -16.52 -19.23
N ASN A 31 5.15 -15.30 -19.74
CA ASN A 31 5.95 -14.83 -20.87
C ASN A 31 7.46 -14.93 -20.59
N ARG A 32 7.88 -14.70 -19.34
CA ARG A 32 9.27 -14.80 -18.92
C ARG A 32 9.83 -16.23 -19.04
N SER A 33 8.99 -17.26 -18.97
CA SER A 33 9.42 -18.65 -19.17
C SER A 33 9.88 -18.97 -20.59
N LEU A 34 9.52 -18.11 -21.54
CA LEU A 34 9.85 -18.23 -22.96
C LEU A 34 10.99 -17.30 -23.38
N LEU A 35 11.46 -16.43 -22.47
CA LEU A 35 12.55 -15.51 -22.73
C LEU A 35 13.91 -16.18 -22.53
N PRO A 36 14.96 -15.69 -23.22
CA PRO A 36 16.34 -16.07 -22.92
C PRO A 36 16.72 -15.81 -21.46
N ASP A 37 17.66 -16.59 -20.91
CA ASP A 37 18.04 -16.54 -19.49
C ASP A 37 18.48 -15.13 -19.03
N ASN A 38 19.11 -14.34 -19.89
CA ASN A 38 19.54 -12.97 -19.57
C ASN A 38 18.37 -11.97 -19.43
N LEU A 39 17.20 -12.28 -19.99
CA LEU A 39 15.99 -11.44 -19.92
C LEU A 39 14.93 -12.02 -18.98
N LYS A 40 14.98 -13.32 -18.72
CA LYS A 40 14.04 -14.03 -17.84
C LYS A 40 13.91 -13.38 -16.46
N TYR A 41 15.01 -12.87 -15.92
CA TYR A 41 15.10 -12.27 -14.60
C TYR A 41 15.14 -10.74 -14.59
N ASP A 42 15.09 -10.10 -15.76
CA ASP A 42 15.14 -8.65 -15.85
C ASP A 42 13.84 -8.05 -15.30
N SER A 43 13.97 -7.17 -14.31
CA SER A 43 12.85 -6.50 -13.65
C SER A 43 12.10 -5.54 -14.58
N ASN A 44 12.71 -5.12 -15.69
CA ASN A 44 12.12 -4.21 -16.67
C ASN A 44 11.21 -4.93 -17.68
N VAL A 45 11.17 -6.26 -17.64
CA VAL A 45 10.35 -7.05 -18.55
C VAL A 45 8.92 -7.15 -18.02
N PRO A 46 7.90 -6.72 -18.77
CA PRO A 46 6.52 -6.88 -18.36
C PRO A 46 6.16 -8.32 -18.01
N PHE A 47 5.30 -8.51 -17.02
CA PHE A 47 4.85 -9.82 -16.58
C PHE A 47 3.41 -10.08 -17.03
N PHE A 48 3.21 -11.11 -17.83
CA PHE A 48 1.88 -11.55 -18.25
C PHE A 48 1.83 -13.06 -18.54
N PHE A 49 0.61 -13.61 -18.54
CA PHE A 49 0.38 -15.02 -18.86
C PHE A 49 -0.01 -15.22 -20.32
N ILE A 50 0.42 -16.36 -20.86
CA ILE A 50 0.24 -16.80 -22.23
C ILE A 50 -0.47 -18.16 -22.23
N ASP A 51 -1.51 -18.32 -23.05
CA ASP A 51 -2.10 -19.65 -23.30
C ASP A 51 -1.12 -20.50 -24.13
N GLU A 52 -0.61 -21.60 -23.55
CA GLU A 52 0.44 -22.43 -24.13
C GLU A 52 -0.02 -23.06 -25.46
N ALA A 53 -1.28 -23.48 -25.55
CA ALA A 53 -1.82 -24.07 -26.77
C ALA A 53 -1.90 -23.02 -27.89
N HIS A 54 -2.35 -21.81 -27.56
CA HIS A 54 -2.40 -20.68 -28.48
C HIS A 54 -1.00 -20.30 -28.98
N HIS A 55 -0.03 -20.23 -28.06
CA HIS A 55 1.36 -19.93 -28.39
C HIS A 55 1.99 -20.98 -29.30
N LYS A 56 1.84 -22.28 -28.97
CA LYS A 56 2.34 -23.38 -29.81
C LYS A 56 1.72 -23.35 -31.21
N ALA A 57 0.42 -23.11 -31.31
CA ALA A 57 -0.26 -22.98 -32.60
C ALA A 57 0.31 -21.82 -33.43
N PHE A 58 0.59 -20.68 -32.78
CA PHE A 58 1.19 -19.52 -33.42
C PHE A 58 2.63 -19.77 -33.90
N VAL A 59 3.49 -20.36 -33.07
CA VAL A 59 4.87 -20.72 -33.45
C VAL A 59 4.88 -21.69 -34.63
N ASN A 60 4.06 -22.75 -34.57
CA ASN A 60 3.93 -23.71 -35.68
C ASN A 60 3.49 -23.03 -36.99
N TYR A 61 2.56 -22.08 -36.92
CA TYR A 61 2.12 -21.32 -38.09
C TYR A 61 3.24 -20.42 -38.66
N ALA A 62 4.00 -19.75 -37.79
CA ALA A 62 5.13 -18.92 -38.19
C ALA A 62 6.21 -19.74 -38.90
N ASP A 63 6.54 -20.92 -38.38
CA ASP A 63 7.50 -21.86 -38.97
C ASP A 63 7.06 -22.33 -40.37
N VAL A 64 5.80 -22.73 -40.50
CA VAL A 64 5.23 -23.20 -41.78
C VAL A 64 5.22 -22.07 -42.82
N THR A 65 4.92 -20.85 -42.40
CA THR A 65 4.85 -19.68 -43.29
C THR A 65 6.20 -18.98 -43.50
N LYS A 66 7.25 -19.42 -42.78
CA LYS A 66 8.57 -18.75 -42.73
C LYS A 66 8.46 -17.27 -42.36
N LYS A 67 7.47 -16.90 -41.55
CA LYS A 67 7.30 -15.54 -41.08
C LYS A 67 8.24 -15.32 -39.89
N GLU A 68 9.14 -14.34 -40.00
CA GLU A 68 9.99 -13.96 -38.88
C GLU A 68 9.13 -13.50 -37.70
N MET A 69 9.45 -14.02 -36.51
CA MET A 69 8.82 -13.58 -35.28
C MET A 69 9.42 -12.24 -34.86
N PRO A 70 8.61 -11.22 -34.52
CA PRO A 70 9.15 -9.96 -34.02
C PRO A 70 9.97 -10.22 -32.76
N GLU A 71 11.22 -9.79 -32.68
CA GLU A 71 12.10 -10.10 -31.54
C GLU A 71 11.51 -9.70 -30.18
N ASN A 72 10.66 -8.66 -30.15
CA ASN A 72 10.11 -8.08 -28.94
C ASN A 72 8.68 -8.54 -28.60
N TYR A 73 8.11 -9.51 -29.32
CA TYR A 73 6.70 -9.89 -29.11
C TYR A 73 6.43 -10.53 -27.74
N LEU A 74 7.45 -11.01 -27.02
CA LEU A 74 7.33 -11.52 -25.64
C LEU A 74 7.70 -10.47 -24.58
N MET A 75 8.27 -9.34 -25.02
CA MET A 75 8.71 -8.22 -24.18
C MET A 75 7.61 -7.19 -23.97
N ASP A 76 6.50 -7.31 -24.70
CA ASP A 76 5.38 -6.38 -24.64
C ASP A 76 4.06 -7.14 -24.86
N TYR A 77 3.13 -7.03 -23.92
CA TYR A 77 1.82 -7.69 -23.99
C TYR A 77 1.03 -7.22 -25.21
N GLU A 78 1.14 -5.94 -25.53
CA GLU A 78 0.43 -5.34 -26.64
C GLU A 78 0.88 -5.94 -27.98
N SER A 79 2.20 -6.00 -28.20
CA SER A 79 2.85 -6.68 -29.32
C SER A 79 2.51 -8.16 -29.35
N TYR A 80 2.54 -8.86 -28.20
CA TYR A 80 2.15 -10.26 -28.10
C TYR A 80 0.72 -10.47 -28.57
N SER A 81 -0.21 -9.70 -28.02
CA SER A 81 -1.64 -9.80 -28.28
C SER A 81 -1.98 -9.53 -29.73
N GLU A 82 -1.32 -8.54 -30.34
CA GLU A 82 -1.49 -8.19 -31.75
C GLU A 82 -0.94 -9.26 -32.68
N THR A 83 0.28 -9.71 -32.41
CA THR A 83 0.97 -10.69 -33.25
C THR A 83 0.24 -12.03 -33.25
N THR A 84 -0.26 -12.44 -32.09
CA THR A 84 -0.90 -13.75 -31.91
C THR A 84 -2.41 -13.75 -32.11
N SER A 85 -3.06 -12.59 -32.29
CA SER A 85 -4.53 -12.47 -32.36
C SER A 85 -5.24 -13.16 -31.19
N LEU A 86 -4.88 -12.77 -29.96
CA LEU A 86 -5.44 -13.38 -28.75
C LEU A 86 -6.98 -13.35 -28.74
N VAL A 87 -7.59 -14.51 -28.54
CA VAL A 87 -9.06 -14.65 -28.40
C VAL A 87 -9.52 -14.29 -27.00
N ARG A 88 -8.69 -14.61 -26.00
CA ARG A 88 -8.94 -14.32 -24.58
C ARG A 88 -7.70 -13.72 -23.94
N HIS A 89 -7.93 -12.73 -23.10
CA HIS A 89 -6.92 -11.95 -22.40
C HIS A 89 -6.88 -12.39 -20.93
N PRO A 90 -5.78 -13.01 -20.47
CA PRO A 90 -5.63 -13.37 -19.06
C PRO A 90 -5.49 -12.13 -18.19
N LEU A 91 -6.38 -11.97 -17.21
CA LEU A 91 -6.39 -10.87 -16.24
C LEU A 91 -6.16 -11.42 -14.84
N ARG A 92 -5.08 -11.01 -14.18
CA ARG A 92 -4.77 -11.48 -12.83
C ARG A 92 -5.69 -10.84 -11.81
N PHE A 93 -6.07 -11.62 -10.81
CA PHE A 93 -6.71 -11.09 -9.62
C PHE A 93 -6.04 -11.63 -8.37
N PHE A 94 -6.07 -10.83 -7.32
CA PHE A 94 -5.64 -11.23 -6.00
C PHE A 94 -6.74 -10.93 -4.97
N PRO A 95 -6.87 -11.77 -3.93
CA PRO A 95 -7.82 -11.52 -2.86
C PRO A 95 -7.28 -10.47 -1.89
N ALA A 96 -8.07 -9.44 -1.61
CA ALA A 96 -7.81 -8.51 -0.50
C ALA A 96 -9.13 -8.15 0.20
N LYS A 97 -9.05 -7.61 1.41
CA LYS A 97 -10.24 -7.21 2.17
C LYS A 97 -10.83 -5.92 1.60
N ASP A 98 -12.15 -5.82 1.57
CA ASP A 98 -12.85 -4.56 1.35
C ASP A 98 -13.03 -3.80 2.68
N ALA A 99 -13.70 -2.64 2.61
CA ALA A 99 -13.99 -1.82 3.79
C ALA A 99 -14.84 -2.54 4.85
N ASP A 100 -15.57 -3.59 4.45
CA ASP A 100 -16.38 -4.43 5.33
C ASP A 100 -15.59 -5.64 5.87
N GLY A 101 -14.31 -5.77 5.49
CA GLY A 101 -13.43 -6.87 5.89
C GLY A 101 -13.64 -8.17 5.09
N ASN A 102 -14.47 -8.15 4.04
CA ASN A 102 -14.71 -9.31 3.19
C ASN A 102 -13.61 -9.45 2.14
N PHE A 103 -13.15 -10.68 1.90
CA PHE A 103 -12.21 -10.92 0.80
C PHE A 103 -12.93 -10.80 -0.55
N VAL A 104 -12.51 -9.81 -1.34
CA VAL A 104 -12.98 -9.57 -2.70
C VAL A 104 -11.80 -9.61 -3.68
N PRO A 105 -12.04 -9.97 -4.95
CA PRO A 105 -10.98 -9.96 -5.95
C PRO A 105 -10.68 -8.53 -6.40
N TYR A 106 -9.38 -8.21 -6.39
CA TYR A 106 -8.82 -6.97 -6.92
C TYR A 106 -7.96 -7.24 -8.15
N PHE A 107 -7.86 -6.23 -9.02
CA PHE A 107 -7.18 -6.27 -10.30
C PHE A 107 -6.22 -5.09 -10.40
N LEU A 108 -5.03 -5.29 -10.97
CA LEU A 108 -4.09 -4.20 -11.20
C LEU A 108 -4.63 -3.24 -12.25
N GLU A 109 -4.62 -1.95 -11.96
CA GLU A 109 -5.12 -0.92 -12.87
C GLU A 109 -4.35 -0.90 -14.19
N SER A 110 -3.02 -1.03 -14.16
CA SER A 110 -2.16 -1.06 -15.36
C SER A 110 -2.52 -2.23 -16.28
N GLU A 111 -2.71 -3.44 -15.73
CA GLU A 111 -3.14 -4.61 -16.49
C GLU A 111 -4.52 -4.43 -17.12
N VAL A 112 -5.48 -3.90 -16.35
CA VAL A 112 -6.84 -3.62 -16.84
C VAL A 112 -6.81 -2.62 -17.99
N LYS A 113 -6.04 -1.54 -17.86
CA LYS A 113 -5.90 -0.49 -18.89
C LYS A 113 -5.35 -1.05 -20.19
N ILE A 114 -4.25 -1.78 -20.12
CA ILE A 114 -3.56 -2.35 -21.29
C ILE A 114 -4.46 -3.38 -21.99
N MET A 115 -5.10 -4.24 -21.21
CA MET A 115 -6.05 -5.21 -21.74
C MET A 115 -7.25 -4.55 -22.43
N PHE A 116 -7.84 -3.52 -21.81
CA PHE A 116 -9.04 -2.88 -22.34
C PHE A 116 -8.73 -2.12 -23.62
N ARG A 117 -7.55 -1.51 -23.73
CA ARG A 117 -7.08 -0.91 -24.98
C ARG A 117 -7.08 -1.94 -26.10
N ARG A 118 -6.54 -3.14 -25.86
CA ARG A 118 -6.46 -4.22 -26.86
C ARG A 118 -7.83 -4.79 -27.22
N ILE A 119 -8.71 -5.01 -26.24
CA ILE A 119 -10.07 -5.49 -26.52
C ILE A 119 -10.88 -4.43 -27.29
N ALA A 120 -10.79 -3.16 -26.91
CA ALA A 120 -11.54 -2.07 -27.54
C ALA A 120 -11.10 -1.82 -28.99
N LEU A 121 -9.80 -1.88 -29.29
CA LEU A 121 -9.26 -1.73 -30.65
C LEU A 121 -9.78 -2.83 -31.62
N SER A 122 -10.17 -3.99 -31.11
CA SER A 122 -10.72 -5.08 -31.93
C SER A 122 -12.16 -4.84 -32.43
N LYS A 123 -12.86 -3.81 -31.93
CA LYS A 123 -14.17 -3.39 -32.45
C LYS A 123 -13.92 -2.42 -33.60
N GLU A 124 -14.32 -2.80 -34.81
CA GLU A 124 -14.04 -2.16 -36.12
C GLU A 124 -14.48 -0.68 -36.30
N THR A 125 -14.82 0.07 -35.25
CA THR A 125 -15.44 1.40 -35.36
C THR A 125 -14.46 2.57 -35.56
N GLY A 126 -13.14 2.34 -35.68
CA GLY A 126 -12.14 3.38 -35.96
C GLY A 126 -12.06 4.53 -34.93
N THR A 127 -12.83 4.42 -33.85
CA THR A 127 -12.95 5.38 -32.77
C THR A 127 -12.65 4.63 -31.50
N SER A 128 -11.36 4.53 -31.18
CA SER A 128 -10.91 4.16 -29.84
C SER A 128 -11.73 4.99 -28.85
N PRO A 129 -12.39 4.41 -27.83
CA PRO A 129 -12.99 5.16 -26.73
C PRO A 129 -11.90 6.05 -26.11
N LEU A 130 -11.82 7.28 -26.61
CA LEU A 130 -10.84 8.29 -26.29
C LEU A 130 -11.01 8.65 -24.82
N ARG A 131 -10.16 8.02 -23.98
CA ARG A 131 -9.75 8.45 -22.63
C ARG A 131 -8.70 7.51 -22.01
N TYR A 132 -8.57 6.27 -22.48
CA TYR A 132 -7.51 5.34 -22.03
C TYR A 132 -6.19 5.49 -22.80
N THR A 133 -6.18 6.25 -23.89
CA THR A 133 -4.99 6.45 -24.72
C THR A 133 -3.97 7.44 -24.14
N GLU A 134 -4.31 8.13 -23.05
CA GLU A 134 -3.41 9.07 -22.35
C GLU A 134 -2.58 8.39 -21.25
N TYR A 135 -2.63 7.07 -21.11
CA TYR A 135 -1.61 6.35 -20.35
C TYR A 135 -0.29 6.49 -21.13
N LYS A 136 0.49 7.50 -20.75
CA LYS A 136 1.90 7.54 -21.04
C LYS A 136 2.55 6.60 -20.04
N ASP A 137 3.33 5.65 -20.54
CA ASP A 137 4.33 5.00 -19.70
C ASP A 137 5.18 6.14 -19.13
N GLU A 138 5.04 6.41 -17.84
CA GLU A 138 5.98 7.29 -17.15
C GLU A 138 7.34 6.57 -17.20
N GLU A 139 8.41 7.33 -17.46
CA GLU A 139 9.77 6.74 -17.59
C GLU A 139 10.20 6.03 -16.30
N ASP A 140 9.63 6.43 -15.16
CA ASP A 140 9.80 5.76 -13.87
C ASP A 140 8.53 5.01 -13.47
N PRO A 141 8.63 3.73 -13.06
CA PRO A 141 7.47 2.99 -12.59
C PRO A 141 6.90 3.66 -11.34
N PRO A 142 5.56 3.82 -11.27
CA PRO A 142 4.96 4.55 -10.17
C PRO A 142 5.21 3.82 -8.84
N GLU A 143 5.57 4.60 -7.81
CA GLU A 143 5.82 4.08 -6.46
C GLU A 143 4.59 3.42 -5.84
N VAL A 144 3.42 3.76 -6.37
CA VAL A 144 2.08 3.33 -5.93
C VAL A 144 1.31 2.81 -7.14
N LEU A 145 0.87 1.55 -7.08
CA LEU A 145 0.11 0.92 -8.15
C LEU A 145 -1.39 0.98 -7.85
N GLY A 146 -2.20 1.49 -8.79
CA GLY A 146 -3.66 1.51 -8.63
C GLY A 146 -4.29 0.12 -8.76
N ILE A 147 -5.39 -0.12 -8.05
CA ILE A 147 -6.15 -1.38 -8.12
C ILE A 147 -7.66 -1.12 -8.28
N TYR A 148 -8.34 -2.04 -8.96
CA TYR A 148 -9.79 -2.06 -9.08
C TYR A 148 -10.36 -3.26 -8.34
N ASN A 149 -11.42 -3.06 -7.55
CA ASN A 149 -12.25 -4.18 -7.11
C ASN A 149 -13.16 -4.67 -8.25
N LEU A 150 -13.82 -5.80 -8.05
CA LEU A 150 -14.70 -6.40 -9.05
C LEU A 150 -15.86 -5.50 -9.51
N ASP A 151 -16.45 -4.71 -8.62
CA ASP A 151 -17.59 -3.87 -8.98
C ASP A 151 -17.15 -2.65 -9.78
N SER A 152 -16.01 -2.05 -9.43
CA SER A 152 -15.34 -1.02 -10.22
C SER A 152 -14.97 -1.56 -11.60
N LEU A 153 -14.42 -2.78 -11.69
CA LEU A 153 -14.12 -3.42 -12.98
C LEU A 153 -15.38 -3.64 -13.82
N LYS A 154 -16.48 -4.13 -13.23
CA LYS A 154 -17.77 -4.31 -13.96
C LYS A 154 -18.32 -2.99 -14.48
N GLN A 155 -18.29 -1.94 -13.67
CA GLN A 155 -18.72 -0.61 -14.09
C GLN A 155 -17.86 -0.12 -15.25
N LEU A 156 -16.55 -0.38 -15.17
CA LEU A 156 -15.63 0.01 -16.21
C LEU A 156 -15.84 -0.77 -17.51
N CYS A 157 -16.05 -2.10 -17.45
CA CYS A 157 -16.38 -2.91 -18.62
C CYS A 157 -17.63 -2.38 -19.34
N LYS A 158 -18.67 -1.98 -18.58
CA LYS A 158 -19.89 -1.38 -19.14
C LYS A 158 -19.64 -0.02 -19.77
N TYR A 159 -18.81 0.80 -19.12
CA TYR A 159 -18.49 2.15 -19.60
C TYR A 159 -17.68 2.12 -20.90
N VAL A 160 -16.70 1.21 -20.99
CA VAL A 160 -15.81 1.06 -22.16
C VAL A 160 -16.43 0.14 -23.23
N ASP A 161 -17.57 -0.49 -22.93
CA ASP A 161 -18.21 -1.50 -23.79
C ASP A 161 -17.22 -2.64 -24.14
N VAL A 162 -16.57 -3.21 -23.12
CA VAL A 162 -15.65 -4.34 -23.30
C VAL A 162 -16.45 -5.64 -23.38
N ASP A 163 -16.15 -6.47 -24.38
CA ASP A 163 -16.68 -7.83 -24.44
C ASP A 163 -16.04 -8.68 -23.35
N VAL A 164 -16.75 -8.82 -22.22
CA VAL A 164 -16.29 -9.57 -21.05
C VAL A 164 -16.01 -11.05 -21.35
N ILE A 165 -16.54 -11.61 -22.44
CA ILE A 165 -16.25 -12.99 -22.85
C ILE A 165 -14.79 -13.15 -23.31
N LYS A 166 -14.14 -12.04 -23.71
CA LYS A 166 -12.72 -12.00 -24.06
C LYS A 166 -11.81 -11.90 -22.85
N ILE A 167 -12.31 -11.75 -21.63
CA ILE A 167 -11.49 -11.69 -20.41
C ILE A 167 -11.45 -13.07 -19.76
N MET A 168 -10.25 -13.53 -19.40
CA MET A 168 -10.04 -14.75 -18.63
C MET A 168 -9.44 -14.38 -17.27
N PHE A 169 -10.22 -14.51 -16.20
CA PHE A 169 -9.70 -14.27 -14.84
C PHE A 169 -8.79 -15.39 -14.38
N ILE A 170 -7.61 -15.03 -13.88
CA ILE A 170 -6.61 -15.97 -13.38
C ILE A 170 -6.12 -15.55 -11.99
N PRO A 171 -5.90 -16.47 -11.05
CA PRO A 171 -5.40 -16.12 -9.74
C PRO A 171 -3.95 -15.62 -9.82
N ASP A 172 -3.59 -14.67 -8.96
CA ASP A 172 -2.22 -14.21 -8.82
C ASP A 172 -1.38 -15.25 -8.07
N LEU A 173 -0.57 -15.98 -8.84
CA LEU A 173 0.31 -17.01 -8.29
C LEU A 173 1.52 -16.43 -7.53
N VAL A 174 1.93 -15.18 -7.79
CA VAL A 174 3.00 -14.50 -7.06
C VAL A 174 2.59 -14.28 -5.63
N MET A 175 1.39 -13.72 -5.46
CA MET A 175 0.85 -13.48 -4.13
C MET A 175 0.64 -14.79 -3.37
N LYS A 176 0.14 -15.84 -4.05
CA LYS A 176 -0.04 -17.16 -3.42
C LYS A 176 1.29 -17.76 -2.97
N GLN A 177 2.32 -17.73 -3.81
CA GLN A 177 3.63 -18.29 -3.46
C GLN A 177 4.31 -17.48 -2.35
N THR A 178 4.33 -16.15 -2.46
CA THR A 178 4.93 -15.31 -1.42
C THR A 178 4.17 -15.39 -0.10
N ALA A 179 2.86 -15.64 -0.11
CA ALA A 179 2.10 -15.97 1.09
C ALA A 179 2.56 -17.28 1.74
N GLN A 180 2.87 -18.32 0.96
CA GLN A 180 3.42 -19.57 1.49
C GLN A 180 4.84 -19.37 2.04
N HIS A 181 5.69 -18.65 1.31
CA HIS A 181 7.04 -18.32 1.77
C HIS A 181 7.02 -17.48 3.05
N ALA A 182 6.08 -16.53 3.16
CA ALA A 182 5.92 -15.67 4.33
C ALA A 182 5.57 -16.44 5.61
N ILE A 183 4.93 -17.61 5.51
CA ILE A 183 4.71 -18.50 6.66
C ILE A 183 6.04 -19.14 7.10
N SER A 184 6.89 -19.48 6.13
CA SER A 184 8.16 -20.17 6.38
C SER A 184 9.28 -19.23 6.81
N ASP A 185 9.28 -18.02 6.26
CA ASP A 185 10.22 -16.95 6.54
C ASP A 185 9.43 -15.70 6.96
N PRO A 186 9.45 -15.32 8.26
CA PRO A 186 8.69 -14.18 8.76
C PRO A 186 9.16 -12.85 8.16
N TYR A 187 10.37 -12.75 7.64
CA TYR A 187 10.92 -11.52 7.05
C TYR A 187 10.40 -11.27 5.63
N THR A 188 9.92 -12.30 4.94
CA THR A 188 9.42 -12.19 3.57
C THR A 188 8.00 -11.61 3.57
N PRO A 189 7.75 -10.41 2.99
CA PRO A 189 6.40 -9.89 2.84
C PRO A 189 5.61 -10.66 1.77
N VAL A 190 4.29 -10.63 1.86
CA VAL A 190 3.42 -11.14 0.78
C VAL A 190 3.35 -10.07 -0.32
N THR A 191 3.70 -10.45 -1.55
CA THR A 191 3.87 -9.50 -2.67
C THR A 191 3.23 -10.03 -3.95
N THR A 192 2.89 -9.12 -4.85
CA THR A 192 2.55 -9.40 -6.26
C THR A 192 3.56 -8.70 -7.19
N LEU A 193 3.48 -8.99 -8.49
CA LEU A 193 4.16 -8.26 -9.54
C LEU A 193 3.19 -7.30 -10.23
N GLY A 194 3.59 -6.04 -10.39
CA GLY A 194 2.99 -5.08 -11.30
C GLY A 194 3.10 -5.52 -12.76
N PHE A 195 2.49 -4.75 -13.66
CA PHE A 195 2.53 -5.09 -15.09
C PHE A 195 3.95 -4.99 -15.66
N HIS A 196 4.76 -4.02 -15.23
CA HIS A 196 6.13 -3.85 -15.72
C HIS A 196 7.14 -4.70 -14.93
N GLY A 197 6.68 -5.54 -14.00
CA GLY A 197 7.53 -6.41 -13.19
C GLY A 197 7.86 -5.86 -11.81
N GLU A 198 7.24 -4.76 -11.39
CA GLU A 198 7.47 -4.13 -10.09
C GLU A 198 6.98 -5.04 -8.96
N VAL A 199 7.81 -5.30 -7.95
CA VAL A 199 7.33 -6.01 -6.75
C VAL A 199 6.52 -5.03 -5.91
N ALA A 200 5.26 -5.37 -5.64
CA ALA A 200 4.36 -4.54 -4.85
C ALA A 200 3.63 -5.35 -3.77
N MET A 201 3.18 -4.67 -2.72
CA MET A 201 2.45 -5.26 -1.61
C MET A 201 1.29 -4.35 -1.20
N ASN A 202 0.30 -4.91 -0.52
CA ASN A 202 -0.78 -4.10 0.06
C ASN A 202 -0.30 -3.38 1.33
N ASP A 203 -1.12 -2.45 1.83
CA ASP A 203 -0.76 -1.61 2.96
C ASP A 203 -0.55 -2.43 4.25
N GLU A 204 -1.33 -3.50 4.47
CA GLU A 204 -1.17 -4.39 5.62
C GLU A 204 0.20 -5.07 5.63
N GLN A 205 0.65 -5.56 4.47
CA GLN A 205 1.97 -6.16 4.31
C GLN A 205 3.09 -5.13 4.44
N ALA A 206 2.91 -3.92 3.92
CA ALA A 206 3.91 -2.86 4.05
C ALA A 206 4.11 -2.48 5.52
N VAL A 207 3.02 -2.28 6.26
CA VAL A 207 3.06 -1.94 7.70
C VAL A 207 3.78 -3.03 8.50
N ILE A 208 3.42 -4.31 8.33
CA ILE A 208 4.07 -5.38 9.10
C ILE A 208 5.54 -5.55 8.69
N TYR A 209 5.87 -5.39 7.41
CA TYR A 209 7.24 -5.48 6.92
C TYR A 209 8.11 -4.36 7.52
N ILE A 210 7.61 -3.11 7.55
CA ILE A 210 8.27 -2.00 8.24
C ILE A 210 8.46 -2.33 9.73
N CYS A 211 7.42 -2.82 10.43
CA CYS A 211 7.53 -3.19 11.84
C CYS A 211 8.59 -4.26 12.09
N ILE A 212 8.65 -5.32 11.29
CA ILE A 212 9.66 -6.37 11.43
C ILE A 212 11.06 -5.80 11.18
N ARG A 213 11.21 -5.01 10.10
CA ARG A 213 12.50 -4.47 9.66
C ARG A 213 13.01 -3.31 10.51
N VAL A 214 12.15 -2.61 11.25
CA VAL A 214 12.55 -1.46 12.07
C VAL A 214 12.47 -1.76 13.56
N LEU A 215 11.48 -2.54 14.02
CA LEU A 215 11.23 -2.73 15.45
C LEU A 215 11.85 -3.99 16.06
N CYS A 216 11.95 -5.08 15.31
CA CYS A 216 12.43 -6.34 15.90
C CYS A 216 13.95 -6.33 16.12
N GLY A 217 14.45 -7.07 17.12
CA GLY A 217 15.88 -7.11 17.46
C GLY A 217 16.40 -5.87 18.20
N ILE A 218 15.50 -5.09 18.81
CA ILE A 218 15.85 -3.88 19.57
C ILE A 218 15.28 -3.98 20.96
N ASN A 219 16.12 -3.74 21.97
CA ASN A 219 15.68 -3.72 23.36
C ASN A 219 14.97 -2.38 23.67
N TRP A 220 13.68 -2.31 23.34
CA TRP A 220 12.88 -1.11 23.53
C TRP A 220 12.75 -0.65 24.99
N LYS A 221 12.96 -1.55 25.96
CA LYS A 221 12.99 -1.19 27.39
C LYS A 221 14.16 -0.26 27.69
N VAL A 222 15.35 -0.57 27.16
CA VAL A 222 16.54 0.28 27.30
C VAL A 222 16.40 1.53 26.45
N VAL A 223 16.05 1.36 25.18
CA VAL A 223 15.97 2.45 24.19
C VAL A 223 14.93 3.50 24.55
N SER A 224 13.84 3.13 25.22
CA SER A 224 12.80 4.07 25.66
C SER A 224 13.28 5.17 26.62
N SER A 225 14.45 4.98 27.24
CA SER A 225 15.06 5.99 28.12
C SER A 225 15.94 6.99 27.36
N SER A 226 16.26 6.75 26.08
CA SER A 226 17.01 7.70 25.25
C SER A 226 16.17 8.96 24.99
N GLU A 227 16.82 10.12 24.99
CA GLU A 227 16.19 11.39 24.63
C GLU A 227 15.71 11.43 23.16
N HIS A 228 16.23 10.53 22.32
CA HIS A 228 15.87 10.42 20.91
C HIS A 228 14.66 9.53 20.65
N PHE A 229 14.15 8.81 21.65
CA PHE A 229 13.09 7.81 21.48
C PHE A 229 11.76 8.41 21.00
N GLU A 230 11.26 9.46 21.66
CA GLU A 230 9.95 10.03 21.28
C GLU A 230 10.00 10.72 19.90
N ALA A 231 11.14 11.32 19.54
CA ALA A 231 11.34 11.88 18.20
C ALA A 231 11.30 10.78 17.12
N PHE A 232 12.02 9.68 17.34
CA PHE A 232 11.97 8.51 16.47
C PHE A 232 10.55 7.95 16.36
N ARG A 233 9.88 7.79 17.50
CA ARG A 233 8.54 7.22 17.56
C ARG A 233 7.53 8.03 16.76
N LEU A 234 7.55 9.36 16.86
CA LEU A 234 6.69 10.21 16.05
C LEU A 234 7.01 10.07 14.55
N ARG A 235 8.28 9.99 14.18
CA ARG A 235 8.72 9.74 12.79
C ARG A 235 8.19 8.40 12.29
N PHE A 236 8.32 7.34 13.10
CA PHE A 236 7.80 6.00 12.80
C PHE A 236 6.29 6.01 12.55
N LEU A 237 5.51 6.62 13.44
CA LEU A 237 4.06 6.70 13.29
C LEU A 237 3.65 7.51 12.06
N TYR A 238 4.35 8.61 11.78
CA TYR A 238 4.12 9.41 10.59
C TYR A 238 4.40 8.62 9.30
N SER A 239 5.47 7.82 9.28
CA SER A 239 5.76 6.93 8.16
C SER A 239 4.68 5.86 7.95
N LEU A 240 3.99 5.41 9.01
CA LEU A 240 2.89 4.45 8.88
C LEU A 240 1.58 5.09 8.40
N GLU A 241 1.37 6.39 8.66
CA GLU A 241 0.14 7.11 8.31
C GLU A 241 -0.18 7.06 6.80
N SER A 242 0.84 7.06 5.94
CA SER A 242 0.67 6.96 4.48
C SER A 242 0.09 5.63 4.01
N TYR A 243 0.17 4.59 4.84
CA TYR A 243 -0.38 3.26 4.58
C TYR A 243 -1.77 3.11 5.21
N THR A 244 -1.98 3.69 6.40
CA THR A 244 -3.20 3.44 7.18
C THR A 244 -4.33 4.42 6.93
N LYS A 245 -4.02 5.61 6.41
CA LYS A 245 -5.02 6.62 6.02
C LYS A 245 -5.22 6.71 4.50
N GLY A 246 -4.52 5.87 3.74
CA GLY A 246 -4.65 5.77 2.29
C GLY A 246 -6.04 5.30 1.87
N ASP A 247 -6.43 5.64 0.65
CA ASP A 247 -7.54 4.94 -0.01
C ASP A 247 -7.07 3.51 -0.29
N MET A 248 -7.86 2.48 0.08
CA MET A 248 -7.53 1.05 -0.09
C MET A 248 -7.51 0.61 -1.57
N THR A 249 -7.25 1.55 -2.47
CA THR A 249 -7.26 1.45 -3.93
C THR A 249 -5.85 1.44 -4.49
N SER A 250 -4.84 1.16 -3.65
CA SER A 250 -3.45 1.10 -4.11
C SER A 250 -2.61 -0.01 -3.47
N LEU A 251 -1.57 -0.43 -4.19
CA LEU A 251 -0.44 -1.21 -3.69
C LEU A 251 0.80 -0.34 -3.62
N LYS A 252 1.72 -0.68 -2.72
CA LYS A 252 2.99 0.02 -2.54
C LYS A 252 4.12 -0.82 -3.10
N THR A 253 4.95 -0.21 -3.93
CA THR A 253 6.15 -0.89 -4.45
C THR A 253 7.13 -1.20 -3.32
N MET A 254 7.88 -2.29 -3.46
CA MET A 254 8.94 -2.66 -2.51
C MET A 254 9.96 -1.53 -2.33
N ASN A 255 10.31 -0.82 -3.41
CA ASN A 255 11.23 0.32 -3.37
C ASN A 255 10.67 1.48 -2.52
N TYR A 256 9.37 1.78 -2.65
CA TYR A 256 8.72 2.77 -1.80
C TYR A 256 8.83 2.40 -0.31
N VAL A 257 8.53 1.15 0.03
CA VAL A 257 8.57 0.65 1.41
C VAL A 257 10.00 0.61 1.96
N ASN A 258 10.97 0.15 1.17
CA ASN A 258 12.38 0.09 1.58
C ASN A 258 12.97 1.47 1.85
N ARG A 259 12.67 2.49 1.03
CA ARG A 259 13.11 3.87 1.32
C ARG A 259 12.56 4.40 2.63
N ASN A 260 11.31 4.08 2.96
CA ASN A 260 10.75 4.43 4.27
C ASN A 260 11.46 3.70 5.42
N ILE A 261 11.83 2.43 5.23
CA ILE A 261 12.63 1.67 6.19
C ILE A 261 14.02 2.31 6.36
N GLU A 262 14.74 2.59 5.27
CA GLU A 262 16.06 3.23 5.28
C GLU A 262 16.00 4.57 6.01
N HIS A 263 15.03 5.41 5.65
CA HIS A 263 14.79 6.70 6.29
C HIS A 263 14.57 6.55 7.81
N LEU A 264 13.83 5.53 8.26
CA LEU A 264 13.63 5.28 9.69
C LEU A 264 14.93 4.83 10.37
N LEU A 265 15.69 3.95 9.73
CA LEU A 265 16.95 3.42 10.26
C LEU A 265 18.10 4.45 10.30
N GLU A 266 18.04 5.51 9.49
CA GLU A 266 18.95 6.67 9.55
C GLU A 266 18.74 7.56 10.79
N HIS A 267 17.77 7.27 11.66
CA HIS A 267 17.55 8.05 12.87
C HIS A 267 18.68 7.82 13.89
N LYS A 268 19.17 8.89 14.54
CA LYS A 268 20.23 8.87 15.56
C LYS A 268 20.06 7.83 16.66
N LEU A 269 18.81 7.45 16.96
CA LEU A 269 18.48 6.41 17.92
C LEU A 269 19.18 5.08 17.60
N PHE A 270 19.35 4.73 16.32
CA PHE A 270 20.02 3.49 15.91
C PHE A 270 21.54 3.58 15.93
N GLU A 271 22.11 4.79 16.00
CA GLU A 271 23.54 4.99 16.24
C GLU A 271 23.88 4.70 17.72
N GLU A 272 23.01 5.13 18.63
CA GLU A 272 23.16 4.92 20.09
C GLU A 272 22.83 3.48 20.51
N HIS A 273 21.84 2.90 19.84
CA HIS A 273 21.28 1.61 20.19
C HIS A 273 21.21 0.72 18.95
N PRO A 274 22.36 0.20 18.48
CA PRO A 274 22.40 -0.71 17.35
C PRO A 274 21.59 -1.97 17.67
N ARG A 275 21.02 -2.58 16.63
CA ARG A 275 20.29 -3.85 16.76
C ARG A 275 21.22 -4.92 17.29
N THR A 276 20.76 -5.72 18.24
CA THR A 276 21.43 -6.96 18.60
C THR A 276 21.36 -7.87 17.36
N SER A 277 22.51 -8.39 16.94
CA SER A 277 22.78 -8.99 15.61
C SER A 277 21.58 -9.52 14.82
N ASP A 278 21.55 -9.23 13.52
CA ASP A 278 20.46 -9.46 12.56
C ASP A 278 19.90 -10.89 12.44
N ARG A 279 20.38 -11.89 13.20
CA ARG A 279 20.01 -13.30 13.05
C ARG A 279 19.77 -13.98 14.39
N GLY A 280 18.67 -14.72 14.48
CA GLY A 280 18.35 -15.67 15.56
C GLY A 280 17.17 -15.29 16.45
N PHE A 281 16.73 -14.02 16.48
CA PHE A 281 15.62 -13.61 17.35
C PHE A 281 14.24 -14.11 16.87
N LEU A 282 14.10 -14.45 15.58
CA LEU A 282 12.89 -15.08 15.02
C LEU A 282 13.04 -16.58 14.72
N TYR A 283 13.90 -17.29 15.47
CA TYR A 283 14.04 -18.75 15.31
C TYR A 283 14.46 -19.14 13.88
N ASP A 284 15.41 -18.40 13.31
CA ASP A 284 15.89 -18.61 11.92
C ASP A 284 16.54 -19.99 11.75
N GLU A 285 17.02 -20.56 12.86
CA GLU A 285 17.63 -21.88 12.96
C GLU A 285 16.61 -23.04 12.85
N TYR A 286 15.30 -22.75 12.94
CA TYR A 286 14.24 -23.74 12.91
C TYR A 286 13.39 -23.67 11.63
N LYS A 287 12.85 -24.81 11.20
CA LYS A 287 11.84 -24.86 10.14
C LYS A 287 10.50 -24.37 10.67
N PHE A 288 9.60 -24.01 9.76
CA PHE A 288 8.31 -23.42 10.12
C PHE A 288 7.37 -24.40 10.83
N ASP A 289 7.47 -25.68 10.48
CA ASP A 289 6.69 -26.81 10.98
C ASP A 289 7.33 -27.48 12.20
N ASP A 290 8.53 -27.06 12.59
CA ASP A 290 9.15 -27.50 13.83
C ASP A 290 8.34 -27.02 15.04
N THR A 291 8.58 -27.69 16.18
CA THR A 291 7.97 -27.33 17.46
C THR A 291 9.04 -27.14 18.52
N ILE A 292 8.77 -26.26 19.49
CA ILE A 292 9.62 -25.99 20.64
C ILE A 292 8.83 -26.08 21.93
N PRO A 293 9.46 -26.45 23.06
CA PRO A 293 8.83 -26.37 24.37
C PRO A 293 8.44 -24.92 24.72
N GLY A 294 7.28 -24.73 25.35
CA GLY A 294 6.83 -23.42 25.84
C GLY A 294 7.82 -22.78 26.82
N ALA A 295 8.49 -23.60 27.63
CA ALA A 295 9.56 -23.14 28.53
C ALA A 295 10.77 -22.58 27.77
N GLU A 296 11.12 -23.14 26.61
CA GLU A 296 12.19 -22.63 25.76
C GLU A 296 11.80 -21.29 25.14
N HIS A 297 10.57 -21.17 24.64
CA HIS A 297 10.04 -19.89 24.15
C HIS A 297 10.10 -18.81 25.25
N LYS A 298 9.66 -19.15 26.47
CA LYS A 298 9.73 -18.26 27.64
C LYS A 298 11.15 -17.80 27.96
N ARG A 299 12.12 -18.74 27.92
CA ARG A 299 13.54 -18.42 28.12
C ARG A 299 14.04 -17.46 27.04
N LYS A 300 13.72 -17.71 25.76
CA LYS A 300 14.15 -16.84 24.65
C LYS A 300 13.50 -15.46 24.71
N SER A 301 12.22 -15.35 25.10
CA SER A 301 11.58 -14.05 25.36
C SER A 301 12.29 -13.26 26.47
N ALA A 302 12.71 -13.93 27.54
CA ALA A 302 13.45 -13.31 28.63
C ALA A 302 14.86 -12.85 28.19
N GLU A 303 15.56 -13.67 27.40
CA GLU A 303 16.86 -13.33 26.80
C GLU A 303 16.78 -12.12 25.88
N LEU A 304 15.72 -12.02 25.08
CA LEU A 304 15.47 -10.89 24.18
C LEU A 304 14.88 -9.66 24.92
N GLU A 305 14.63 -9.77 26.22
CA GLU A 305 13.96 -8.76 27.04
C GLU A 305 12.61 -8.27 26.49
N VAL A 306 11.86 -9.16 25.85
CA VAL A 306 10.52 -8.89 25.32
C VAL A 306 9.44 -9.52 26.21
N PRO A 307 8.21 -8.98 26.23
CA PRO A 307 7.10 -9.60 26.95
C PRO A 307 6.85 -11.04 26.48
N TYR A 308 6.67 -11.97 27.42
CA TYR A 308 6.25 -13.33 27.10
C TYR A 308 4.76 -13.34 26.74
N LEU A 309 4.47 -13.59 25.45
CA LEU A 309 3.11 -13.68 24.92
C LEU A 309 2.84 -15.14 24.56
N SER A 310 2.16 -15.90 25.43
CA SER A 310 1.73 -17.28 25.14
C SER A 310 0.57 -17.68 26.05
N GLN A 311 -0.24 -18.64 25.62
CA GLN A 311 -1.39 -19.16 26.38
C GLN A 311 -1.01 -20.32 27.34
N ASN A 312 0.24 -20.37 27.80
CA ASN A 312 0.80 -21.49 28.58
C ASN A 312 0.73 -22.84 27.82
N GLU A 313 1.06 -22.82 26.53
CA GLU A 313 1.16 -24.05 25.74
C GLU A 313 2.49 -24.76 26.07
N ASP A 314 2.44 -26.06 26.35
CA ASP A 314 3.63 -26.87 26.66
C ASP A 314 4.54 -27.03 25.44
N ILE A 315 3.94 -27.07 24.24
CA ILE A 315 4.61 -27.20 22.95
C ILE A 315 4.04 -26.15 22.01
N LEU A 316 4.92 -25.37 21.39
CA LEU A 316 4.60 -24.29 20.47
C LEU A 316 5.15 -24.59 19.08
N PRO A 317 4.34 -24.51 18.01
CA PRO A 317 4.85 -24.44 16.65
C PRO A 317 5.75 -23.22 16.45
N ILE A 318 6.82 -23.36 15.68
CA ILE A 318 7.79 -22.28 15.43
C ILE A 318 7.15 -21.07 14.77
N TRP A 319 6.27 -21.28 13.78
CA TRP A 319 5.53 -20.17 13.17
C TRP A 319 4.75 -19.37 14.22
N GLN A 320 4.17 -20.01 15.24
CA GLN A 320 3.41 -19.36 16.30
C GLN A 320 4.33 -18.60 17.25
N ALA A 321 5.46 -19.21 17.64
CA ALA A 321 6.49 -18.56 18.44
C ALA A 321 7.07 -17.29 17.76
N ARG A 322 7.24 -17.31 16.43
CA ARG A 322 7.67 -16.15 15.64
C ARG A 322 6.65 -15.01 15.72
N ILE A 323 5.37 -15.31 15.54
CA ILE A 323 4.30 -14.30 15.68
C ILE A 323 4.27 -13.70 17.08
N TYR A 324 4.51 -14.51 18.11
CA TYR A 324 4.58 -14.05 19.49
C TYR A 324 5.75 -13.10 19.72
N ILE A 325 6.95 -13.41 19.22
CA ILE A 325 8.11 -12.50 19.33
C ILE A 325 7.88 -11.19 18.56
N ILE A 326 7.39 -11.25 17.32
CA ILE A 326 7.08 -10.03 16.54
C ILE A 326 6.06 -9.16 17.29
N SER A 327 4.99 -9.80 17.79
CA SER A 327 3.96 -9.12 18.57
C SER A 327 4.53 -8.53 19.87
N ALA A 328 5.48 -9.19 20.51
CA ALA A 328 6.12 -8.74 21.73
C ALA A 328 6.99 -7.48 21.51
N TYR A 329 7.78 -7.43 20.43
CA TYR A 329 8.53 -6.23 20.06
C TYR A 329 7.61 -5.04 19.77
N ILE A 330 6.55 -5.25 18.98
CA ILE A 330 5.55 -4.21 18.69
C ILE A 330 4.89 -3.75 19.99
N THR A 331 4.51 -4.69 20.86
CA THR A 331 3.90 -4.40 22.16
C THR A 331 4.80 -3.51 23.01
N GLN A 332 6.07 -3.88 23.12
CA GLN A 332 7.05 -3.15 23.92
C GLN A 332 7.22 -1.72 23.40
N PHE A 333 7.45 -1.57 22.09
CA PHE A 333 7.56 -0.25 21.44
C PHE A 333 6.34 0.64 21.71
N CYS A 334 5.13 0.08 21.62
CA CYS A 334 3.88 0.81 21.87
C CYS A 334 3.67 1.19 23.35
N GLN A 335 4.14 0.38 24.29
CA GLN A 335 3.91 0.58 25.73
C GLN A 335 4.74 1.73 26.33
N HIS A 336 5.89 2.05 25.75
CA HIS A 336 6.82 3.05 26.27
C HIS A 336 6.46 4.52 25.93
N SER A 337 5.27 4.76 25.38
CA SER A 337 4.76 6.09 25.06
C SER A 337 4.53 6.98 26.29
N LEU A 338 5.18 8.14 26.35
CA LEU A 338 4.81 9.23 27.27
C LEU A 338 3.46 9.87 26.87
N CYS A 339 3.11 9.81 25.58
CA CYS A 339 1.89 10.39 25.04
C CYS A 339 0.73 9.38 25.02
N LYS A 340 -0.14 9.40 26.04
CA LYS A 340 -1.36 8.57 26.10
C LYS A 340 -2.39 8.87 24.99
N LYS A 341 -2.17 9.89 24.15
CA LYS A 341 -3.11 10.34 23.11
C LYS A 341 -2.75 9.91 21.70
N ILE A 342 -1.48 9.64 21.42
CA ILE A 342 -1.03 9.17 20.11
C ILE A 342 -0.74 7.68 20.27
N CYS A 343 -1.70 6.86 19.88
CA CYS A 343 -1.63 5.41 19.91
C CYS A 343 -1.95 4.89 18.52
N MET A 344 -1.36 3.75 18.18
CA MET A 344 -1.49 3.07 16.89
C MET A 344 -2.90 2.50 16.62
N TYR A 345 -3.98 3.06 17.20
CA TYR A 345 -5.30 2.43 17.20
C TYR A 345 -5.81 2.16 15.79
N ASP A 346 -5.65 3.14 14.90
CA ASP A 346 -6.06 3.01 13.51
C ASP A 346 -5.12 2.06 12.76
N GLU A 347 -3.85 1.94 13.16
CA GLU A 347 -2.86 1.06 12.56
C GLU A 347 -2.95 -0.41 13.03
N LEU A 348 -3.64 -0.70 14.16
CA LEU A 348 -3.66 -2.05 14.75
C LEU A 348 -4.31 -3.10 13.84
N HIS A 349 -5.32 -2.72 13.06
CA HIS A 349 -5.98 -3.67 12.16
C HIS A 349 -5.09 -4.05 10.98
N PHE A 350 -4.30 -3.12 10.45
CA PHE A 350 -3.28 -3.39 9.43
C PHE A 350 -2.21 -4.36 9.96
N LEU A 351 -1.75 -4.15 11.19
CA LEU A 351 -0.79 -5.05 11.84
C LEU A 351 -1.35 -6.46 12.03
N GLU A 352 -2.60 -6.56 12.46
CA GLU A 352 -3.24 -7.85 12.63
C GLU A 352 -3.40 -8.60 11.32
N ASP A 353 -3.88 -7.94 10.29
CA ASP A 353 -4.08 -8.54 8.97
C ASP A 353 -2.74 -8.90 8.32
N GLY A 354 -1.72 -8.04 8.50
CA GLY A 354 -0.34 -8.32 8.13
C GLY A 354 0.21 -9.57 8.83
N LEU A 355 0.00 -9.71 10.14
CA LEU A 355 0.43 -10.89 10.91
C LEU A 355 -0.34 -12.15 10.55
N LEU A 356 -1.66 -12.07 10.31
CA LEU A 356 -2.47 -13.22 9.90
C LEU A 356 -2.02 -13.82 8.57
N SER A 357 -1.38 -13.04 7.70
CA SER A 357 -0.77 -13.56 6.47
C SER A 357 0.40 -14.52 6.72
N LYS A 358 1.06 -14.40 7.88
CA LYS A 358 2.17 -15.26 8.33
C LYS A 358 1.70 -16.51 9.06
N VAL A 359 0.39 -16.71 9.18
CA VAL A 359 -0.24 -17.82 9.88
C VAL A 359 -0.75 -18.85 8.86
N PRO A 360 -0.45 -20.15 9.03
CA PRO A 360 -1.04 -21.21 8.21
C PRO A 360 -2.56 -21.11 8.17
N GLU A 361 -3.16 -21.31 6.99
CA GLU A 361 -4.59 -21.06 6.76
C GLU A 361 -5.49 -21.81 7.75
N GLU A 362 -5.16 -23.07 8.03
CA GLU A 362 -5.84 -23.95 9.00
C GLU A 362 -5.83 -23.41 10.44
N ALA A 363 -4.82 -22.61 10.78
CA ALA A 363 -4.63 -22.05 12.12
C ALA A 363 -5.17 -20.62 12.26
N ARG A 364 -5.56 -19.96 11.17
CA ARG A 364 -5.96 -18.54 11.17
C ARG A 364 -7.15 -18.27 12.09
N GLU A 365 -8.14 -19.16 12.16
CA GLU A 365 -9.32 -18.96 13.02
C GLU A 365 -8.95 -19.02 14.52
N LYS A 366 -8.13 -20.01 14.92
CA LYS A 366 -7.61 -20.10 16.30
C LYS A 366 -6.77 -18.87 16.62
N GLN A 367 -5.91 -18.44 15.70
CA GLN A 367 -4.99 -17.34 15.90
C GLN A 367 -5.67 -15.97 15.88
N ALA A 368 -6.78 -15.79 15.16
CA ALA A 368 -7.58 -14.57 15.22
C ALA A 368 -8.06 -14.25 16.65
N LYS A 369 -8.36 -15.28 17.46
CA LYS A 369 -8.69 -15.09 18.88
C LYS A 369 -7.49 -14.57 19.68
N PHE A 370 -6.29 -15.08 19.41
CA PHE A 370 -5.05 -14.57 20.02
C PHE A 370 -4.77 -13.14 19.58
N MET A 371 -4.92 -12.83 18.28
CA MET A 371 -4.72 -11.49 17.76
C MET A 371 -5.69 -10.48 18.38
N SER A 372 -6.94 -10.89 18.67
CA SER A 372 -7.87 -10.08 19.46
C SER A 372 -7.35 -9.76 20.87
N ILE A 373 -6.67 -10.70 21.54
CA ILE A 373 -6.03 -10.48 22.84
C ILE A 373 -4.87 -9.49 22.70
N VAL A 374 -3.99 -9.69 21.72
CA VAL A 374 -2.85 -8.80 21.44
C VAL A 374 -3.32 -7.39 21.10
N ARG A 375 -4.36 -7.26 20.26
CA ARG A 375 -5.01 -6.00 19.93
C ARG A 375 -5.48 -5.28 21.20
N ASN A 376 -6.05 -5.99 22.17
CA ASN A 376 -6.43 -5.40 23.45
C ASN A 376 -5.22 -4.92 24.27
N ILE A 377 -4.07 -5.61 24.20
CA ILE A 377 -2.83 -5.16 24.85
C ILE A 377 -2.31 -3.86 24.22
N TRP A 378 -2.37 -3.77 22.89
CA TRP A 378 -1.96 -2.59 22.12
C TRP A 378 -2.93 -1.41 22.25
N SER A 379 -4.19 -1.68 22.60
CA SER A 379 -5.30 -0.74 22.70
C SER A 379 -5.65 -0.48 24.19
N PRO A 380 -4.96 0.43 24.90
CA PRO A 380 -5.23 0.69 26.31
C PRO A 380 -6.51 1.50 26.54
N THR A 381 -7.65 1.08 25.99
CA THR A 381 -8.96 1.67 26.27
C THR A 381 -9.73 0.82 27.28
N LYS A 382 -9.76 1.28 28.54
CA LYS A 382 -10.72 1.00 29.64
C LYS A 382 -11.19 -0.44 29.97
N SER A 383 -10.63 -1.51 29.43
CA SER A 383 -11.04 -2.86 29.85
C SER A 383 -10.48 -3.20 31.24
N LYS A 384 -11.35 -3.50 32.22
CA LYS A 384 -10.97 -4.02 33.55
C LYS A 384 -10.12 -5.30 33.45
N THR A 385 -10.32 -6.09 32.40
CA THR A 385 -9.57 -7.32 32.10
C THR A 385 -8.09 -7.03 31.79
N LEU A 386 -7.77 -5.87 31.21
CA LEU A 386 -6.38 -5.46 30.95
C LEU A 386 -5.61 -5.12 32.23
N ARG A 387 -6.31 -4.77 33.32
CA ARG A 387 -5.65 -4.55 34.61
C ARG A 387 -5.05 -5.85 35.14
N VAL A 388 -5.78 -6.96 35.01
CA VAL A 388 -5.35 -8.30 35.41
C VAL A 388 -4.20 -8.82 34.54
N VAL A 389 -4.26 -8.63 33.21
CA VAL A 389 -3.16 -9.02 32.31
C VAL A 389 -1.91 -8.15 32.55
N ARG A 390 -2.06 -6.84 32.81
CA ARG A 390 -0.95 -5.97 33.22
C ARG A 390 -0.36 -6.35 34.57
N GLU A 391 -1.20 -6.70 35.56
CA GLU A 391 -0.75 -7.14 36.88
C GLU A 391 -0.03 -8.50 36.78
N SER A 392 -0.45 -9.38 35.87
CA SER A 392 0.24 -10.64 35.54
C SER A 392 1.58 -10.42 34.81
N LEU A 393 1.64 -9.48 33.86
CA LEU A 393 2.88 -9.10 33.15
C LEU A 393 3.85 -8.31 34.06
N ALA A 394 3.34 -7.50 34.98
CA ALA A 394 4.16 -6.77 35.95
C ALA A 394 4.69 -7.70 37.05
N SER A 395 3.88 -8.67 37.51
CA SER A 395 4.32 -9.65 38.52
C SER A 395 5.35 -10.64 37.98
N SER A 396 5.34 -10.95 36.68
CA SER A 396 6.39 -11.75 36.03
C SER A 396 7.72 -11.00 35.83
N CYS A 397 7.72 -9.66 35.92
CA CYS A 397 8.94 -8.85 35.92
C CYS A 397 9.62 -8.77 37.30
N ASN A 398 8.89 -9.08 38.38
CA ASN A 398 9.38 -8.93 39.76
C ASN A 398 9.95 -10.22 40.39
N GLN A 399 10.08 -11.31 39.64
CA GLN A 399 10.59 -12.58 40.20
C GLN A 399 12.12 -12.70 40.25
N ASN A 400 12.86 -11.63 39.91
CA ASN A 400 14.29 -11.50 40.20
C ASN A 400 14.51 -10.44 41.29
N GLU A 401 13.98 -10.70 42.49
CA GLU A 401 14.35 -9.93 43.70
C GLU A 401 15.72 -10.40 44.22
N HIS A 402 16.78 -9.71 43.82
CA HIS A 402 17.92 -9.50 44.71
C HIS A 402 17.73 -8.14 45.39
N VAL A 403 17.28 -8.21 46.64
CA VAL A 403 17.32 -7.23 47.74
C VAL A 403 17.85 -5.84 47.37
N CYS A 404 16.95 -4.88 47.14
CA CYS A 404 17.22 -3.47 47.41
C CYS A 404 16.38 -3.04 48.62
N ASN A 405 16.90 -3.30 49.82
CA ASN A 405 16.27 -2.92 51.09
C ASN A 405 16.45 -1.43 51.44
N ASN A 406 16.67 -0.54 50.47
CA ASN A 406 16.96 0.87 50.78
C ASN A 406 16.41 1.89 49.77
N CYS A 407 15.16 1.75 49.34
CA CYS A 407 14.44 2.83 48.65
C CYS A 407 13.26 3.35 49.48
N ASN A 408 13.57 4.03 50.58
CA ASN A 408 12.72 5.12 51.07
C ASN A 408 13.16 6.40 50.34
N HIS A 409 12.59 6.69 49.17
CA HIS A 409 12.77 7.96 48.48
C HIS A 409 11.51 8.81 48.59
N ASN A 410 11.35 9.37 49.79
CA ASN A 410 10.68 10.64 50.00
C ASN A 410 11.47 11.37 51.10
N LYS A 411 12.16 12.45 50.70
CA LYS A 411 13.15 13.28 51.42
C LYS A 411 14.62 12.86 51.25
N SER A 412 15.40 13.84 50.79
CA SER A 412 16.87 13.96 50.85
C SER A 412 17.60 13.85 49.51
N ILE A 413 17.28 14.78 48.60
CA ILE A 413 18.23 15.27 47.58
C ILE A 413 18.20 16.79 47.70
N SER A 414 18.71 17.30 48.82
CA SER A 414 18.91 18.74 49.02
C SER A 414 20.19 19.10 49.75
N GLU A 415 21.05 18.15 50.15
CA GLU A 415 22.19 18.46 51.02
C GLU A 415 23.55 17.82 50.61
N GLU A 416 23.66 17.08 49.50
CA GLU A 416 24.92 16.40 49.14
C GLU A 416 25.59 16.84 47.83
N PHE A 417 25.30 18.06 47.33
CA PHE A 417 25.95 18.59 46.12
C PHE A 417 26.67 19.95 46.29
N GLU A 418 27.07 20.31 47.51
CA GLU A 418 27.86 21.54 47.76
C GLU A 418 29.35 21.35 48.12
N GLU A 419 29.90 20.13 48.15
CA GLU A 419 31.33 19.94 48.47
C GLU A 419 32.06 19.01 47.50
N ALA A 420 32.36 19.51 46.29
CA ALA A 420 33.50 19.03 45.49
C ALA A 420 33.79 19.98 44.31
N ALA A 421 34.25 21.20 44.61
CA ALA A 421 34.79 22.11 43.59
C ALA A 421 35.87 23.03 44.17
N VAL A 422 37.03 22.47 44.53
CA VAL A 422 38.30 23.21 44.58
C VAL A 422 39.42 22.25 44.21
N GLU A 423 39.92 22.32 42.97
CA GLU A 423 41.35 22.50 42.68
C GLU A 423 41.66 22.39 41.17
N ASN A 424 42.18 23.52 40.66
CA ASN A 424 43.21 23.69 39.64
C ASN A 424 42.89 23.57 38.13
N LEU A 425 42.99 24.76 37.52
CA LEU A 425 43.24 25.07 36.13
C LEU A 425 44.76 25.01 35.80
N ILE A 426 45.01 25.01 34.48
CA ILE A 426 46.21 25.43 33.71
C ILE A 426 47.19 24.31 33.30
N GLU A 427 47.23 23.97 32.00
CA GLU A 427 48.35 24.34 31.11
C GLU A 427 48.06 24.17 29.61
N ILE A 428 48.76 25.01 28.84
CA ILE A 428 48.64 25.42 27.43
C ILE A 428 49.49 24.50 26.53
N LYS A 429 49.19 24.46 25.20
CA LYS A 429 50.11 24.37 24.02
C LYS A 429 49.55 23.45 22.92
N THR A 430 49.65 23.65 21.60
CA THR A 430 50.03 24.70 20.64
C THR A 430 49.62 24.11 19.27
N GLU A 431 49.14 24.90 18.31
CA GLU A 431 49.15 24.50 16.89
C GLU A 431 50.60 24.42 16.36
N PRO A 432 50.81 23.74 15.21
CA PRO A 432 51.20 24.58 14.09
C PRO A 432 50.56 24.21 12.74
N GLU A 433 50.44 25.28 11.98
CA GLU A 433 50.13 25.43 10.56
C GLU A 433 51.18 24.84 9.60
N LEU A 434 50.73 24.72 8.34
CA LEU A 434 51.39 25.13 7.08
C LEU A 434 51.78 24.05 6.04
N THR A 435 51.32 24.35 4.81
CA THR A 435 51.93 24.18 3.47
C THR A 435 51.48 23.07 2.52
N THR A 436 50.72 23.49 1.50
CA THR A 436 50.83 23.05 0.10
C THR A 436 52.00 23.75 -0.60
N PRO A 437 52.57 23.15 -1.66
CA PRO A 437 52.42 23.77 -2.99
C PRO A 437 52.32 22.79 -4.20
N VAL A 438 51.39 23.11 -5.11
CA VAL A 438 51.47 23.32 -6.59
C VAL A 438 52.83 22.97 -7.26
N ASP A 439 53.00 22.27 -8.40
CA ASP A 439 52.50 22.56 -9.77
C ASP A 439 52.79 21.45 -10.86
N ARG A 440 51.90 21.37 -11.87
CA ARG A 440 52.01 21.09 -13.35
C ARG A 440 52.90 20.00 -14.02
N GLN A 441 52.28 19.22 -14.94
CA GLN A 441 52.35 19.24 -16.44
C GLN A 441 51.85 17.87 -17.00
N ALA A 442 50.78 17.73 -17.80
CA ALA A 442 50.51 18.07 -19.22
C ALA A 442 51.10 17.09 -20.28
N LYS A 443 50.20 16.37 -21.01
CA LYS A 443 50.21 15.93 -22.45
C LYS A 443 49.48 14.58 -22.65
N GLN A 444 48.96 14.14 -23.80
CA GLN A 444 48.23 14.68 -24.97
C GLN A 444 47.95 13.44 -25.90
N GLU A 445 46.76 13.35 -26.49
CA GLU A 445 46.35 12.69 -27.78
C GLU A 445 46.44 11.15 -28.06
N ASP A 446 45.26 10.52 -28.23
CA ASP A 446 44.64 9.77 -29.38
C ASP A 446 45.50 9.03 -30.46
N PRO A 447 44.94 8.19 -31.39
CA PRO A 447 43.71 7.36 -31.41
C PRO A 447 43.91 5.91 -31.99
N THR A 448 42.79 5.20 -32.17
CA THR A 448 42.44 3.91 -32.86
C THR A 448 43.31 3.43 -34.04
N PRO A 449 43.30 2.13 -34.43
CA PRO A 449 42.31 1.67 -35.44
C PRO A 449 41.89 0.17 -35.39
N ALA A 450 40.78 -0.13 -36.08
CA ALA A 450 40.28 -1.45 -36.46
C ALA A 450 41.06 -2.11 -37.63
N PRO A 451 40.85 -3.42 -37.90
CA PRO A 451 40.79 -3.94 -39.27
C PRO A 451 39.61 -4.93 -39.47
N ARG A 452 38.74 -4.75 -40.50
CA ARG A 452 38.81 -5.19 -41.92
C ARG A 452 38.57 -6.69 -42.19
N LEU A 453 37.38 -6.95 -42.75
CA LEU A 453 37.06 -7.70 -43.99
C LEU A 453 37.96 -8.90 -44.40
N PHE A 454 37.32 -10.07 -44.55
CA PHE A 454 37.64 -10.99 -45.65
C PHE A 454 36.37 -11.45 -46.37
N SER A 455 36.43 -11.24 -47.69
CA SER A 455 35.59 -11.78 -48.74
C SER A 455 36.11 -13.16 -49.11
N THR A 456 35.21 -14.13 -49.30
CA THR A 456 35.40 -15.16 -50.34
C THR A 456 34.07 -15.55 -50.97
N VAL A 457 34.01 -15.26 -52.26
CA VAL A 457 33.09 -15.71 -53.29
C VAL A 457 33.15 -17.23 -53.45
N PHE A 458 31.99 -17.89 -53.56
CA PHE A 458 31.80 -19.10 -54.39
C PHE A 458 30.36 -19.16 -54.89
N THR A 459 30.18 -18.99 -56.20
CA THR A 459 29.01 -19.44 -56.98
C THR A 459 29.42 -20.69 -57.78
N PRO A 460 28.54 -21.28 -58.61
CA PRO A 460 27.56 -22.30 -58.26
C PRO A 460 27.88 -23.65 -58.94
N ARG A 461 27.28 -24.76 -58.48
CA ARG A 461 27.20 -25.99 -59.29
C ARG A 461 25.76 -26.46 -59.43
N THR A 462 25.27 -26.28 -60.64
CA THR A 462 24.12 -26.95 -61.25
C THR A 462 24.49 -28.39 -61.62
N PHE A 463 23.57 -29.32 -61.37
CA PHE A 463 23.28 -30.63 -62.01
C PHE A 463 22.24 -31.28 -61.07
N SER A 464 21.18 -31.99 -61.44
CA SER A 464 20.64 -32.48 -62.70
C SER A 464 19.22 -32.97 -62.38
N LYS A 465 18.30 -32.83 -63.33
CA LYS A 465 16.97 -33.46 -63.34
C LYS A 465 17.07 -34.99 -63.35
N LYS A 466 16.13 -35.68 -62.68
CA LYS A 466 15.35 -36.87 -63.11
C LYS A 466 14.66 -37.46 -61.87
N SER A 467 13.36 -37.21 -61.70
CA SER A 467 12.24 -38.05 -62.15
C SER A 467 12.00 -39.28 -61.26
N ALA A 468 10.98 -39.21 -60.41
CA ALA A 468 10.15 -40.35 -60.05
C ALA A 468 8.77 -39.84 -59.63
N GLN A 469 7.82 -40.00 -60.55
CA GLN A 469 6.38 -40.00 -60.32
C GLN A 469 6.05 -41.19 -59.41
N ILE A 470 5.45 -40.95 -58.24
CA ILE A 470 4.51 -41.87 -57.62
C ILE A 470 3.28 -41.08 -57.19
N SER A 471 2.15 -41.63 -57.61
CA SER A 471 0.80 -41.11 -57.60
C SER A 471 0.06 -41.43 -56.30
N ILE A 472 -0.85 -40.51 -55.92
CA ILE A 472 -2.12 -40.72 -55.20
C ILE A 472 -2.02 -41.06 -53.70
N SER A 473 -2.39 -40.08 -52.87
CA SER A 473 -3.66 -40.13 -52.14
C SER A 473 -4.00 -38.74 -51.59
N THR A 474 -5.11 -38.21 -52.10
CA THR A 474 -5.89 -37.09 -51.56
C THR A 474 -6.31 -37.36 -50.11
N GLU A 475 -6.02 -36.43 -49.21
CA GLU A 475 -6.90 -36.16 -48.05
C GLU A 475 -6.86 -34.65 -47.75
N ASN A 476 -7.98 -34.01 -48.09
CA ASN A 476 -8.33 -32.67 -47.64
C ASN A 476 -8.70 -32.75 -46.16
N ALA A 477 -7.99 -32.04 -45.28
CA ALA A 477 -8.46 -31.74 -43.94
C ALA A 477 -8.75 -30.24 -43.83
N SER A 478 -9.99 -29.90 -44.16
CA SER A 478 -10.70 -28.69 -43.77
C SER A 478 -10.78 -28.64 -42.24
N PHE A 479 -10.26 -27.57 -41.62
CA PHE A 479 -10.48 -27.31 -40.19
C PHE A 479 -11.83 -26.61 -40.01
N HIS A 480 -12.85 -27.39 -39.65
CA HIS A 480 -14.13 -26.89 -39.14
C HIS A 480 -14.11 -26.77 -37.60
N TYR A 481 -14.71 -25.67 -37.16
CA TYR A 481 -14.89 -25.19 -35.79
C TYR A 481 -15.36 -26.21 -34.74
N GLU A 482 -14.83 -26.02 -33.53
CA GLU A 482 -15.28 -26.56 -32.25
C GLU A 482 -16.81 -26.46 -32.08
N LYS A 483 -17.46 -27.62 -31.97
CA LYS A 483 -18.71 -27.78 -31.22
C LYS A 483 -18.42 -28.81 -30.14
N ASP A 484 -18.46 -28.36 -28.89
CA ASP A 484 -19.08 -29.04 -27.75
C ASP A 484 -18.64 -28.40 -26.42
N ILE A 485 -19.36 -27.35 -26.01
CA ILE A 485 -19.46 -26.94 -24.60
C ILE A 485 -20.94 -26.63 -24.34
N PRO A 486 -21.60 -27.24 -23.33
CA PRO A 486 -23.01 -27.00 -23.07
C PRO A 486 -23.27 -25.55 -22.62
N LEU A 487 -24.02 -24.82 -23.43
CA LEU A 487 -24.57 -23.49 -23.15
C LEU A 487 -25.63 -23.60 -22.04
N ILE A 488 -25.28 -23.24 -20.81
CA ILE A 488 -26.24 -22.82 -19.78
C ILE A 488 -26.08 -21.31 -19.62
N SER A 489 -26.70 -20.52 -20.50
CA SER A 489 -26.95 -19.09 -20.21
C SER A 489 -28.00 -18.39 -21.10
N LYS A 490 -28.68 -19.08 -22.03
CA LYS A 490 -29.61 -18.41 -22.96
C LYS A 490 -31.02 -18.14 -22.40
N ASP A 491 -31.37 -18.68 -21.24
CA ASP A 491 -32.75 -18.63 -20.73
C ASP A 491 -33.02 -17.62 -19.60
N ILE A 492 -32.08 -16.70 -19.29
CA ILE A 492 -32.29 -15.70 -18.21
C ILE A 492 -32.15 -14.24 -18.69
N LEU A 493 -32.13 -13.98 -20.00
CA LEU A 493 -32.26 -12.61 -20.53
C LEU A 493 -33.68 -12.39 -21.03
N THR A 494 -34.46 -11.67 -20.23
CA THR A 494 -35.86 -11.32 -20.45
C THR A 494 -36.11 -10.70 -21.84
N PRO A 495 -37.29 -10.93 -22.45
CA PRO A 495 -37.70 -10.34 -23.73
C PRO A 495 -37.72 -8.80 -23.79
N GLU A 496 -37.55 -8.11 -22.67
CA GLU A 496 -37.53 -6.65 -22.57
C GLU A 496 -36.22 -6.05 -23.11
N ILE A 497 -35.08 -6.74 -22.98
CA ILE A 497 -33.79 -6.27 -23.50
C ILE A 497 -33.75 -6.35 -25.03
N ARG A 498 -34.45 -7.32 -25.64
CA ARG A 498 -34.59 -7.40 -27.11
C ARG A 498 -35.45 -6.30 -27.72
N ARG A 499 -36.26 -5.59 -26.93
CA ARG A 499 -37.04 -4.43 -27.45
C ARG A 499 -36.22 -3.14 -27.48
N PHE A 500 -35.10 -3.04 -26.75
CA PHE A 500 -34.23 -1.86 -26.76
C PHE A 500 -33.25 -1.84 -27.93
N HIS A 501 -32.81 -2.99 -28.44
CA HIS A 501 -31.83 -3.08 -29.55
C HIS A 501 -32.38 -2.83 -30.96
N LYS A 502 -33.67 -2.44 -31.11
CA LYS A 502 -34.30 -2.31 -32.44
C LYS A 502 -34.73 -0.88 -32.80
N ARG A 503 -34.21 0.12 -32.11
CA ARG A 503 -34.35 1.54 -32.51
C ARG A 503 -32.98 2.21 -32.43
N ASP A 504 -32.15 1.96 -33.44
CA ASP A 504 -31.08 2.88 -33.80
C ASP A 504 -31.74 4.10 -34.45
N ILE A 505 -32.27 4.98 -33.61
CA ILE A 505 -32.58 6.36 -33.99
C ILE A 505 -31.42 7.15 -33.44
N GLU A 506 -30.53 7.60 -34.32
CA GLU A 506 -29.43 8.49 -33.96
C GLU A 506 -29.99 9.68 -33.18
N MET A 507 -29.62 9.80 -31.90
CA MET A 507 -30.05 10.93 -31.09
C MET A 507 -29.58 12.23 -31.74
N PRO A 508 -30.45 13.22 -31.98
CA PRO A 508 -30.04 14.47 -32.60
C PRO A 508 -28.88 15.09 -31.83
N MET A 509 -27.86 15.57 -32.56
CA MET A 509 -26.64 16.13 -31.97
C MET A 509 -26.90 17.26 -30.96
N ALA A 510 -27.98 18.03 -31.16
CA ALA A 510 -28.44 19.04 -30.20
C ALA A 510 -28.83 18.42 -28.85
N VAL A 511 -29.65 17.37 -28.87
CA VAL A 511 -30.10 16.64 -27.67
C VAL A 511 -28.92 15.94 -26.99
N PHE A 512 -28.00 15.36 -27.76
CA PHE A 512 -26.75 14.79 -27.21
C PHE A 512 -25.88 15.84 -26.51
N SER A 513 -25.80 17.05 -27.06
CA SER A 513 -25.06 18.16 -26.44
C SER A 513 -25.72 18.60 -25.13
N THR A 514 -27.05 18.66 -25.10
CA THR A 514 -27.83 18.94 -23.88
C THR A 514 -27.66 17.84 -22.83
N LEU A 515 -27.66 16.57 -23.24
CA LEU A 515 -27.38 15.42 -22.37
C LEU A 515 -26.00 15.53 -21.71
N LYS A 516 -24.95 15.74 -22.52
CA LYS A 516 -23.59 15.94 -22.00
C LYS A 516 -23.50 17.11 -21.03
N LYS A 517 -24.25 18.19 -21.29
CA LYS A 517 -24.29 19.35 -20.38
C LYS A 517 -24.90 18.98 -19.02
N GLN A 518 -25.99 18.20 -18.99
CA GLN A 518 -26.63 17.74 -17.74
C GLN A 518 -25.74 16.76 -16.98
N GLU A 519 -25.08 15.83 -17.68
CA GLU A 519 -24.10 14.91 -17.07
C GLU A 519 -22.90 15.66 -16.49
N LYS A 520 -22.39 16.68 -17.20
CA LYS A 520 -21.32 17.53 -16.70
C LYS A 520 -21.74 18.28 -15.44
N ILE A 521 -22.95 18.86 -15.41
CA ILE A 521 -23.49 19.52 -14.21
C ILE A 521 -23.55 18.55 -13.02
N LYS A 522 -23.98 17.30 -13.26
CA LYS A 522 -24.02 16.25 -12.23
C LYS A 522 -22.63 15.94 -11.67
N ILE A 523 -21.66 15.72 -12.55
CA ILE A 523 -20.27 15.42 -12.17
C ILE A 523 -19.63 16.59 -11.43
N ASP A 524 -19.77 17.81 -11.96
CA ASP A 524 -19.20 19.02 -11.36
C ASP A 524 -19.79 19.28 -9.97
N PHE A 525 -21.09 19.04 -9.78
CA PHE A 525 -21.74 19.15 -8.49
C PHE A 525 -21.18 18.15 -7.47
N VAL A 526 -21.07 16.87 -7.83
CA VAL A 526 -20.56 15.83 -6.93
C VAL A 526 -19.09 16.08 -6.60
N LYS A 527 -18.25 16.31 -7.61
CA LYS A 527 -16.80 16.45 -7.45
C LYS A 527 -16.42 17.70 -6.66
N ASN A 528 -17.07 18.83 -6.94
CA ASN A 528 -16.65 20.11 -6.38
C ASN A 528 -17.48 20.54 -5.18
N GLU A 529 -18.81 20.60 -5.31
CA GLU A 529 -19.65 21.27 -4.33
C GLU A 529 -20.09 20.33 -3.20
N TYR A 530 -20.55 19.12 -3.55
CA TYR A 530 -20.95 18.11 -2.57
C TYR A 530 -19.77 17.68 -1.69
N THR A 531 -18.66 17.26 -2.31
CA THR A 531 -17.45 16.85 -1.58
C THR A 531 -16.91 17.97 -0.69
N ARG A 532 -16.87 19.22 -1.17
CA ARG A 532 -16.42 20.37 -0.37
C ARG A 532 -17.32 20.62 0.82
N ASN A 533 -18.64 20.57 0.65
CA ASN A 533 -19.59 20.79 1.73
C ASN A 533 -19.57 19.65 2.76
N MET A 534 -19.47 18.39 2.31
CA MET A 534 -19.34 17.23 3.19
C MET A 534 -18.02 17.23 3.97
N LYS A 535 -16.91 17.64 3.33
CA LYS A 535 -15.62 17.82 4.00
C LYS A 535 -15.71 18.86 5.11
N LYS A 536 -16.29 20.04 4.84
CA LYS A 536 -16.52 21.09 5.86
C LYS A 536 -17.38 20.61 7.03
N LEU A 537 -18.41 19.81 6.76
CA LEU A 537 -19.27 19.19 7.78
C LEU A 537 -18.50 18.18 8.64
N LYS A 538 -17.66 17.34 8.02
CA LYS A 538 -16.87 16.30 8.71
C LYS A 538 -15.76 16.90 9.59
N GLU A 539 -14.97 17.81 9.04
CA GLU A 539 -13.90 18.52 9.77
C GLU A 539 -14.45 19.23 11.02
N HIS A 540 -15.69 19.71 10.97
CA HIS A 540 -16.34 20.35 12.11
C HIS A 540 -17.07 19.37 13.03
N ALA A 541 -17.55 18.23 12.53
CA ALA A 541 -18.09 17.16 13.38
C ALA A 541 -17.03 16.68 14.39
N GLU A 542 -15.77 16.58 13.93
CA GLU A 542 -14.62 16.26 14.77
C GLU A 542 -14.29 17.39 15.77
N ALA A 543 -14.51 18.66 15.40
CA ALA A 543 -14.25 19.81 16.27
C ALA A 543 -15.33 20.09 17.33
N VAL A 544 -16.58 19.66 17.13
CA VAL A 544 -17.75 20.15 17.90
C VAL A 544 -18.59 19.05 18.59
N GLU A 545 -18.14 17.79 18.60
CA GLU A 545 -18.76 16.69 19.37
C GLU A 545 -18.95 17.00 20.88
N ALA A 546 -18.28 18.01 21.43
CA ALA A 546 -18.41 18.42 22.84
C ALA A 546 -19.53 19.45 23.14
N ASP A 547 -20.09 20.16 22.14
CA ASP A 547 -21.06 21.25 22.37
C ASP A 547 -22.51 20.80 22.08
N LYS A 548 -23.24 20.46 23.15
CA LYS A 548 -24.63 19.99 23.10
C LYS A 548 -25.61 20.97 22.42
N LYS A 549 -25.26 22.26 22.27
CA LYS A 549 -26.14 23.26 21.64
C LYS A 549 -26.02 23.30 20.12
N VAL A 550 -24.91 22.84 19.55
CA VAL A 550 -24.65 22.93 18.10
C VAL A 550 -25.07 21.66 17.36
N ARG A 551 -25.12 20.52 18.07
CA ARG A 551 -25.52 19.23 17.50
C ARG A 551 -26.91 19.27 16.81
N PRO A 552 -27.99 19.82 17.42
CA PRO A 552 -29.30 19.84 16.79
C PRO A 552 -29.33 20.71 15.52
N LEU A 553 -28.72 21.89 15.57
CA LEU A 553 -28.64 22.81 14.42
C LEU A 553 -27.88 22.20 13.24
N ARG A 554 -26.81 21.46 13.51
CA ARG A 554 -26.03 20.74 12.49
C ARG A 554 -26.86 19.62 11.86
N ASP A 555 -27.52 18.81 12.68
CA ASP A 555 -28.28 17.66 12.19
C ASP A 555 -29.49 18.10 11.36
N ASP A 556 -30.17 19.18 11.78
CA ASP A 556 -31.26 19.81 11.03
C ASP A 556 -30.78 20.38 9.69
N ASP A 557 -29.67 21.14 9.68
CA ASP A 557 -29.13 21.72 8.44
C ASP A 557 -28.53 20.65 7.50
N LEU A 558 -27.94 19.58 8.04
CA LEU A 558 -27.48 18.43 7.25
C LEU A 558 -28.67 17.69 6.61
N HIS A 559 -29.76 17.52 7.36
CA HIS A 559 -30.98 16.92 6.86
C HIS A 559 -31.58 17.73 5.70
N GLU A 560 -31.74 19.05 5.87
CA GLU A 560 -32.26 19.92 4.83
C GLU A 560 -31.31 20.03 3.62
N TYR A 561 -29.98 20.04 3.84
CA TYR A 561 -29.01 19.97 2.75
C TYR A 561 -29.16 18.68 1.95
N ASN A 562 -29.18 17.52 2.60
CA ASN A 562 -29.33 16.22 1.93
C ASN A 562 -30.64 16.10 1.15
N LYS A 563 -31.74 16.65 1.70
CA LYS A 563 -33.03 16.73 1.01
C LYS A 563 -32.96 17.59 -0.25
N SER A 564 -32.26 18.72 -0.18
CA SER A 564 -32.00 19.59 -1.34
C SER A 564 -31.13 18.91 -2.39
N VAL A 565 -30.08 18.18 -1.97
CA VAL A 565 -29.24 17.35 -2.85
C VAL A 565 -30.04 16.26 -3.54
N ALA A 566 -30.85 15.50 -2.80
CA ALA A 566 -31.68 14.44 -3.36
C ALA A 566 -32.65 14.98 -4.42
N LYS A 567 -33.29 16.13 -4.15
CA LYS A 567 -34.17 16.79 -5.12
C LYS A 567 -33.41 17.26 -6.37
N TYR A 568 -32.23 17.85 -6.19
CA TYR A 568 -31.38 18.31 -7.30
C TYR A 568 -30.96 17.15 -8.21
N MET A 569 -30.45 16.07 -7.63
CA MET A 569 -30.01 14.87 -8.35
C MET A 569 -31.17 14.16 -9.04
N SER A 570 -32.33 14.04 -8.38
CA SER A 570 -33.54 13.44 -8.96
C SER A 570 -34.01 14.16 -10.23
N ILE A 571 -33.91 15.49 -10.27
CA ILE A 571 -34.27 16.27 -11.47
C ILE A 571 -33.25 16.06 -12.60
N LEU A 572 -31.95 16.05 -12.30
CA LEU A 572 -30.92 15.75 -13.29
C LEU A 572 -31.07 14.34 -13.87
N ASP A 573 -31.35 13.35 -13.03
CA ASP A 573 -31.56 11.97 -13.45
C ASP A 573 -32.84 11.83 -14.27
N SER A 574 -33.92 12.52 -13.88
CA SER A 574 -35.17 12.53 -14.64
C SER A 574 -34.98 13.14 -16.04
N ASN A 575 -34.26 14.26 -16.13
CA ASN A 575 -33.92 14.90 -17.41
C ASN A 575 -33.05 14.00 -18.29
N THR A 576 -32.00 13.41 -17.72
CA THR A 576 -31.06 12.50 -18.42
C THR A 576 -31.80 11.27 -18.95
N ASN A 577 -32.58 10.61 -18.09
CA ASN A 577 -33.37 9.44 -18.48
C ASN A 577 -34.42 9.77 -19.54
N ARG A 578 -35.03 10.96 -19.48
CA ARG A 578 -35.98 11.41 -20.49
C ARG A 578 -35.29 11.56 -21.84
N MET A 579 -34.19 12.32 -21.93
CA MET A 579 -33.47 12.52 -23.19
C MET A 579 -33.01 11.19 -23.80
N ILE A 580 -32.53 10.25 -22.98
CA ILE A 580 -32.14 8.90 -23.43
C ILE A 580 -33.33 8.13 -24.02
N ARG A 581 -34.54 8.28 -23.45
CA ARG A 581 -35.74 7.55 -23.87
C ARG A 581 -36.48 8.19 -25.03
N THR A 582 -36.54 9.52 -25.08
CA THR A 582 -37.37 10.29 -26.02
C THR A 582 -36.57 10.93 -27.14
N HIS A 583 -35.23 11.01 -27.02
CA HIS A 583 -34.37 11.75 -27.94
C HIS A 583 -34.85 13.20 -28.18
N ASP A 584 -35.41 13.82 -27.13
CA ASP A 584 -36.01 15.15 -27.15
C ASP A 584 -35.68 15.89 -25.83
N ASP A 585 -35.32 17.17 -25.93
CA ASP A 585 -35.00 18.07 -24.82
C ASP A 585 -36.02 19.23 -24.64
N SER A 586 -37.14 19.22 -25.36
CA SER A 586 -38.16 20.26 -25.33
C SER A 586 -38.86 20.43 -23.97
N GLU A 587 -38.99 19.35 -23.20
CA GLU A 587 -39.75 19.31 -21.94
C GLU A 587 -38.90 18.83 -20.74
N LEU A 588 -37.69 19.38 -20.61
CA LEU A 588 -36.85 19.13 -19.44
C LEU A 588 -37.39 19.87 -18.20
N LEU A 589 -37.32 19.20 -17.06
CA LEU A 589 -37.59 19.82 -15.78
C LEU A 589 -36.53 20.90 -15.49
N ARG A 590 -36.98 22.04 -14.99
CA ARG A 590 -36.08 23.13 -14.59
C ARG A 590 -35.17 22.66 -13.46
N ILE A 591 -33.86 22.74 -13.70
CA ILE A 591 -32.85 22.41 -12.69
C ILE A 591 -32.99 23.40 -11.52
N PRO A 592 -33.12 22.93 -10.26
CA PRO A 592 -33.14 23.81 -9.09
C PRO A 592 -31.84 24.58 -8.92
N ALA A 593 -31.85 25.57 -8.02
CA ALA A 593 -30.61 26.18 -7.57
C ALA A 593 -29.68 25.11 -6.95
N VAL A 594 -28.38 25.28 -7.15
CA VAL A 594 -27.36 24.37 -6.59
C VAL A 594 -27.53 24.32 -5.06
N PRO A 595 -27.67 23.13 -4.46
CA PRO A 595 -27.78 22.97 -3.02
C PRO A 595 -26.59 23.61 -2.29
N LYS A 596 -26.88 24.42 -1.27
CA LYS A 596 -25.88 25.07 -0.41
C LYS A 596 -26.22 24.83 1.05
N LEU A 597 -25.20 24.82 1.90
CA LEU A 597 -25.38 24.84 3.35
C LEU A 597 -26.01 26.17 3.79
N SER A 598 -26.74 26.14 4.91
CA SER A 598 -27.36 27.35 5.46
C SER A 598 -26.28 28.40 5.79
N ALA A 599 -26.59 29.68 5.56
CA ALA A 599 -25.70 30.77 5.92
C ALA A 599 -25.45 30.82 7.43
N ASN A 600 -26.44 30.43 8.24
CA ASN A 600 -26.33 30.37 9.69
C ASN A 600 -25.32 29.31 10.13
N LEU A 601 -25.34 28.11 9.53
CA LEU A 601 -24.34 27.09 9.77
C LEU A 601 -22.98 27.59 9.29
N LEU A 602 -22.85 28.06 8.05
CA LEU A 602 -21.59 28.55 7.51
C LEU A 602 -20.97 29.67 8.37
N ASN A 603 -21.75 30.60 8.88
CA ASN A 603 -21.27 31.66 9.79
C ASN A 603 -20.87 31.10 11.16
N THR A 604 -21.59 30.12 11.67
CA THR A 604 -21.24 29.41 12.92
C THR A 604 -19.96 28.58 12.75
N LEU A 605 -19.80 27.94 11.59
CA LEU A 605 -18.59 27.20 11.20
C LEU A 605 -17.39 28.17 11.10
N ASN A 606 -17.52 29.22 10.29
CA ASN A 606 -16.42 30.15 10.01
C ASN A 606 -15.99 30.99 11.23
N SER A 607 -16.89 31.24 12.20
CA SER A 607 -16.54 31.94 13.44
C SER A 607 -15.81 31.05 14.46
N ARG A 608 -15.78 29.72 14.24
CA ARG A 608 -15.21 28.74 15.17
C ARG A 608 -14.01 27.96 14.61
N THR A 609 -13.75 27.99 13.31
CA THR A 609 -12.56 27.37 12.70
C THR A 609 -11.33 28.28 12.85
N PRO A 610 -10.25 27.89 13.56
CA PRO A 610 -8.97 28.58 13.46
C PRO A 610 -8.41 28.34 12.05
N ALA A 611 -7.83 29.37 11.42
CA ALA A 611 -7.16 29.23 10.13
C ALA A 611 -6.06 28.17 10.21
N VAL A 612 -6.26 27.04 9.52
CA VAL A 612 -5.25 26.00 9.33
C VAL A 612 -4.39 26.44 8.15
N GLU A 613 -3.32 27.19 8.42
CA GLU A 613 -2.23 27.35 7.46
C GLU A 613 -1.37 26.08 7.46
N MET A 614 -1.02 25.66 6.24
CA MET A 614 -0.22 24.48 5.92
C MET A 614 1.09 24.44 6.72
N ILE A 615 1.26 23.33 7.45
CA ILE A 615 2.41 22.99 8.26
C ILE A 615 3.49 22.38 7.35
N GLU A 616 4.18 23.21 6.58
CA GLU A 616 5.43 22.77 5.91
C GLU A 616 6.69 23.45 6.44
N LYS A 617 6.56 24.42 7.35
CA LYS A 617 7.68 24.93 8.15
C LYS A 617 7.18 25.37 9.52
N ILE A 618 7.11 24.47 10.51
CA ILE A 618 6.96 24.92 11.89
C ILE A 618 8.28 25.57 12.30
N ASP A 619 8.32 26.90 12.20
CA ASP A 619 9.32 27.70 12.88
C ASP A 619 9.21 27.40 14.39
N PHE A 620 10.22 26.76 14.97
CA PHE A 620 10.30 26.46 16.41
C PHE A 620 10.12 27.71 17.29
N LYS A 621 10.26 28.93 16.73
CA LYS A 621 9.95 30.20 17.41
C LYS A 621 8.44 30.46 17.60
N LYS A 622 7.58 29.69 16.93
CA LYS A 622 6.11 29.74 17.05
C LYS A 622 5.54 28.70 18.03
N LEU A 623 6.37 27.82 18.56
CA LEU A 623 5.98 26.83 19.58
C LEU A 623 6.22 27.38 20.98
N CYS A 624 5.33 27.01 21.90
CA CYS A 624 5.50 27.26 23.32
C CYS A 624 6.65 26.41 23.84
N CYS A 625 7.70 27.03 24.37
CA CYS A 625 8.86 26.28 24.89
C CYS A 625 8.58 25.51 26.20
N VAL A 626 7.32 25.47 26.65
CA VAL A 626 6.85 24.72 27.83
C VAL A 626 6.21 23.40 27.42
N CYS A 627 5.23 23.47 26.51
CA CYS A 627 4.38 22.35 26.15
C CYS A 627 4.54 21.94 24.68
N TYR A 628 5.41 22.64 23.94
CA TYR A 628 5.64 22.46 22.50
C TYR A 628 4.39 22.62 21.61
N GLY A 629 3.28 23.11 22.17
CA GLY A 629 2.09 23.48 21.41
C GLY A 629 2.26 24.82 20.68
N LEU A 630 1.63 24.96 19.51
CA LEU A 630 1.61 26.22 18.75
C LEU A 630 1.03 27.36 19.58
N ILE A 631 1.69 28.52 19.55
CA ILE A 631 1.23 29.72 20.23
C ILE A 631 0.25 30.44 19.30
N ARG A 632 -1.05 30.19 19.52
CA ARG A 632 -2.15 30.76 18.72
C ARG A 632 -2.90 31.90 19.43
N ASP A 633 -2.80 31.98 20.77
CA ASP A 633 -3.51 32.93 21.63
C ASP A 633 -2.57 33.93 22.35
N ARG A 634 -3.07 34.66 23.36
CA ARG A 634 -2.26 35.52 24.25
C ARG A 634 -1.06 34.72 24.77
N PHE A 635 0.10 35.32 24.62
CA PHE A 635 1.37 34.75 25.03
C PHE A 635 2.05 35.69 26.01
N THR A 636 2.79 35.10 26.94
CA THR A 636 3.79 35.84 27.72
C THR A 636 5.17 35.49 27.18
N ARG A 637 6.18 36.26 27.58
CA ARG A 637 7.57 35.95 27.25
C ARG A 637 8.26 35.47 28.51
N CYS A 638 9.11 34.46 28.36
CA CYS A 638 10.02 34.09 29.45
C CYS A 638 10.85 35.33 29.81
N SER A 639 10.91 35.67 31.11
CA SER A 639 11.67 36.83 31.61
C SER A 639 13.18 36.72 31.36
N ARG A 640 13.71 35.50 31.14
CA ARG A 640 15.14 35.25 30.90
C ARG A 640 15.52 35.19 29.42
N CYS A 641 14.87 34.35 28.61
CA CYS A 641 15.26 34.19 27.19
C CYS A 641 14.32 34.89 26.20
N SER A 642 13.29 35.58 26.68
CA SER A 642 12.29 36.28 25.86
C SER A 642 11.50 35.40 24.87
N ARG A 643 11.66 34.07 24.90
CA ARG A 643 10.85 33.14 24.09
C ARG A 643 9.39 33.17 24.51
N LYS A 644 8.51 33.03 23.52
CA LYS A 644 7.07 33.05 23.70
C LYS A 644 6.61 31.76 24.40
N VAL A 645 5.70 31.90 25.34
CA VAL A 645 5.01 30.80 26.03
C VAL A 645 3.52 31.11 26.07
N HIS A 646 2.66 30.09 26.10
CA HIS A 646 1.23 30.33 26.37
C HIS A 646 1.10 31.03 27.71
N THR A 647 0.21 32.02 27.83
CA THR A 647 0.03 32.74 29.10
C THR A 647 -0.27 31.80 30.26
N THR A 648 -1.07 30.74 30.05
CA THR A 648 -1.35 29.71 31.06
C THR A 648 -0.10 28.92 31.46
N CYS A 649 0.72 28.49 30.49
CA CYS A 649 2.00 27.84 30.74
C CYS A 649 2.99 28.77 31.46
N GLY A 650 3.03 30.04 31.08
CA GLY A 650 3.87 31.06 31.68
C GLY A 650 3.46 31.39 33.12
N SER A 651 2.17 31.54 33.40
CA SER A 651 1.65 31.79 34.76
C SER A 651 1.90 30.61 35.68
N HIS A 652 1.64 29.38 35.22
CA HIS A 652 1.88 28.17 36.01
C HIS A 652 3.37 28.00 36.32
N TRP A 653 4.27 28.29 35.38
CA TRP A 653 5.72 28.27 35.64
C TRP A 653 6.21 29.42 36.51
N ALA A 654 5.64 30.63 36.37
CA ALA A 654 6.00 31.78 37.19
C ALA A 654 5.60 31.57 38.66
N GLU A 655 4.44 30.96 38.92
CA GLU A 655 4.00 30.55 40.26
C GLU A 655 4.95 29.51 40.87
N LEU A 656 5.43 28.56 40.06
CA LEU A 656 6.37 27.52 40.49
C LEU A 656 7.83 28.00 40.60
N LYS A 657 8.16 29.23 40.19
CA LYS A 657 9.53 29.79 40.12
C LYS A 657 10.52 28.93 39.31
N ILE A 658 10.06 28.19 38.29
CA ILE A 658 10.89 27.28 37.49
C ILE A 658 11.40 27.98 36.22
N ASN A 659 12.65 27.70 35.82
CA ASN A 659 13.22 28.19 34.55
C ASN A 659 12.52 27.57 33.34
N CYS A 660 12.36 28.34 32.25
CA CYS A 660 11.75 27.78 31.05
C CYS A 660 12.61 26.65 30.46
N GLY A 661 11.98 25.66 29.83
CA GLY A 661 12.65 24.46 29.30
C GLY A 661 13.88 24.80 28.46
N TRP A 662 13.75 25.80 27.58
CA TRP A 662 14.86 26.31 26.78
C TRP A 662 16.00 26.96 27.58
N CYS A 663 15.68 27.72 28.64
CA CYS A 663 16.71 28.30 29.52
C CYS A 663 17.42 27.22 30.33
N ARG A 664 16.72 26.15 30.69
CA ARG A 664 17.29 25.03 31.44
C ARG A 664 18.33 24.30 30.60
N THR A 665 17.97 23.95 29.36
CA THR A 665 18.89 23.28 28.42
C THR A 665 20.12 24.14 28.05
N ASN A 666 19.98 25.47 28.00
CA ASN A 666 21.08 26.37 27.62
C ASN A 666 21.88 26.92 28.82
N GLN A 667 21.47 26.64 30.06
CA GLN A 667 22.27 26.94 31.25
C GLN A 667 23.33 25.87 31.49
N GLU A 668 23.05 24.62 31.12
CA GLU A 668 24.00 23.49 31.19
C GLU A 668 25.16 23.63 30.19
N THR A 669 24.98 24.40 29.11
CA THR A 669 26.03 24.67 28.11
C THR A 669 26.91 25.90 28.41
N LYS A 670 26.68 26.60 29.53
CA LYS A 670 27.41 27.84 29.89
C LYS A 670 28.16 27.78 31.21
N ASN A 671 28.17 26.64 31.89
CA ASN A 671 28.97 26.41 33.10
C ASN A 671 30.12 25.46 32.81
#